data_AF-A0A220UH20-F1
#
_entry.id   AF-A0A220UH20-F1
#
_cell.length_a   1.000
_cell.length_b   1.000
_cell.length_c   1.000
_cell.angle_alpha   90.00
_cell.angle_beta   90.00
_cell.angle_gamma   90.00
#
_symmetry.space_group_name_H-M   'P 1'
#
loop_
_entity.id
_entity.type
_entity.pdbx_description
1 polymer ?
#
loop_
_entity_poly.entity_id
_entity_poly.type
_entity_poly.pdbx_seq_one_letter_code
_entity_poly.pdbx_strand_id
1 'polypeptide(L)'
;MAAPLLTSSTRCSSSLLHRHNGGSHAPPRFDSRRASDVDPPGHLLGHLAARGHVLRDAPGQGEGSRACGSPGDVPCPHGGVDAPERRRRPGSREHRAAHDRGRRPRGARGVGRGGRSPPRRPRGNPGRGPSLLPVRAAAQLRDPQAHRPAKAATQNVKAHLGLPHYGVTQQEITYRMGQASRVEAMIPKTFSPRRSSVAQQVWLDYHLQYRGIDATAFTHEDFESLVPARHIGEPVIDEGGKSDEQTKASKLNPFSHRYVKIGDEEMFSQDMASYQSMFALTGLPAGGLAWPGSEILGDIDSYVPGADWVLRMRSRSSDAAKRANRTAMARINDQLDQRANEVGTGQHDLDAAVDALTALDETLAHDPNEVEIQPVILFAVCSDSAEDVTQRSREAVKILQDQDFSVRHPAGYQEDLWWSFVPGAALTAKVNEFAQITTSRDLAGLVPITVAKLGDDKGALLAENQTSGLLSMVHLDLPGMLRLRDKSGCIGVTGDLGSGKSTTLKIIIKAIVDCWGGQIIATDRSETGEWVSYVKTLTRPTVVDLIEPEFSVDPLRMFDPDRAATVASNFLVTLLNVDPTDEEGVLLGNLLSQDYLEDHQLEGLGALLQHLTELGKDDEVARKLAGQMNVYARKPFARALFDDSLPPLPWRESSAIVIRTNRVEMPKTNELDNPNIYKTMRLEKRFGRAAYTLISTLARVICFDDPTRFAAYIEDEAHNATGNDLQVGEMTTFVRDGRKHFAVLVLGSHDPEADFGDETMRGLIPIRIVHRQEDETLAKKSLRWLGMDAEDEDLVNELRTDTSPQIGNQVPRERRGEAYMRDATGTIGRIRTLLPAAAASREAASTTPKAGVTHE
;
A
#
# COMPACT_ATOMS: atom_id res chain seq x y z
N MET A 1 46.77 2.56 9.21
CA MET A 1 46.97 2.66 10.67
C MET A 1 45.73 3.37 11.20
N ALA A 2 44.74 2.67 11.72
CA ALA A 2 44.72 1.92 12.99
C ALA A 2 44.38 2.84 14.17
N ALA A 3 43.08 2.99 14.43
CA ALA A 3 42.52 3.52 15.67
C ALA A 3 41.90 2.34 16.46
N PRO A 4 42.02 2.29 17.79
CA PRO A 4 41.56 1.17 18.59
C PRO A 4 40.05 1.25 18.92
N LEU A 5 39.41 0.09 18.95
CA LEU A 5 38.10 -0.11 19.59
C LEU A 5 38.27 -0.10 21.12
N LEU A 6 37.29 0.47 21.83
CA LEU A 6 37.04 0.15 23.24
C LEU A 6 35.53 0.01 23.46
N THR A 7 35.12 -1.19 23.89
CA THR A 7 33.76 -1.53 24.30
C THR A 7 33.66 -1.52 25.83
N SER A 8 32.56 -1.01 26.39
CA SER A 8 32.19 -1.28 27.78
C SER A 8 30.69 -1.11 27.97
N SER A 9 30.00 -2.22 28.24
CA SER A 9 28.63 -2.22 28.74
C SER A 9 28.58 -1.84 30.21
N THR A 10 27.52 -1.15 30.64
CA THR A 10 27.12 -1.13 32.05
C THR A 10 25.60 -1.01 32.17
N ARG A 11 24.92 -2.08 32.64
CA ARG A 11 23.58 -1.94 33.24
C ARG A 11 23.74 -1.19 34.56
N CYS A 12 22.95 -0.15 34.81
CA CYS A 12 23.04 0.61 36.06
C CYS A 12 21.70 0.61 36.81
N SER A 13 21.56 -0.31 37.76
CA SER A 13 20.47 -0.33 38.74
C SER A 13 20.64 0.80 39.76
N SER A 14 19.59 1.61 39.97
CA SER A 14 19.61 2.72 40.94
C SER A 14 18.76 2.42 42.17
N SER A 15 19.42 2.17 43.30
CA SER A 15 18.81 2.27 44.63
C SER A 15 19.77 2.99 45.57
N LEU A 16 19.28 4.02 46.27
CA LEU A 16 20.00 4.69 47.36
C LEU A 16 19.03 5.54 48.20
N LEU A 17 19.19 5.50 49.52
CA LEU A 17 18.37 6.23 50.50
C LEU A 17 19.14 7.40 51.10
N HIS A 18 18.44 8.46 51.50
CA HIS A 18 18.52 9.11 52.84
C HIS A 18 17.28 10.02 53.01
N ARG A 19 16.47 9.88 54.09
CA ARG A 19 16.58 10.52 55.43
C ARG A 19 16.43 12.07 55.39
N HIS A 20 15.63 12.73 56.26
CA HIS A 20 14.86 12.28 57.44
C HIS A 20 13.73 13.27 57.82
N ASN A 21 13.05 13.02 58.96
CA ASN A 21 12.00 13.80 59.63
C ASN A 21 10.60 13.86 58.94
N GLY A 22 9.48 13.85 59.68
CA GLY A 22 9.32 13.56 61.11
C GLY A 22 7.96 13.95 61.71
N GLY A 23 7.19 12.95 62.19
CA GLY A 23 5.93 13.11 62.95
C GLY A 23 4.65 13.11 62.08
N SER A 24 3.45 12.85 62.62
CA SER A 24 3.08 12.20 63.89
C SER A 24 1.55 12.06 63.99
N HIS A 25 0.98 10.84 64.06
CA HIS A 25 -0.07 10.41 65.02
C HIS A 25 -0.55 8.97 64.73
N ALA A 26 -1.49 8.46 65.54
CA ALA A 26 -1.78 7.04 65.77
C ALA A 26 -3.22 6.63 65.34
N PRO A 27 -3.54 5.31 65.23
CA PRO A 27 -4.84 4.79 64.74
C PRO A 27 -5.83 4.56 65.94
N PRO A 28 -7.09 4.02 65.82
CA PRO A 28 -7.34 2.59 65.46
C PRO A 28 -8.71 2.17 64.83
N ARG A 29 -8.70 0.99 64.19
CA ARG A 29 -9.67 -0.16 64.23
C ARG A 29 -11.21 -0.01 64.38
N PHE A 30 -11.93 -0.70 63.46
CA PHE A 30 -13.19 -1.50 63.65
C PHE A 30 -14.47 -0.76 64.16
N ASP A 31 -15.71 -1.26 64.03
CA ASP A 31 -16.27 -2.57 63.58
C ASP A 31 -17.61 -2.39 62.80
N SER A 32 -18.13 -3.49 62.28
CA SER A 32 -19.34 -3.71 61.45
C SER A 32 -20.69 -3.71 62.18
N ARG A 33 -21.80 -3.56 61.40
CA ARG A 33 -23.15 -4.12 61.72
C ARG A 33 -24.15 -4.09 60.53
N ARG A 34 -24.52 -5.29 60.04
CA ARG A 34 -25.82 -5.78 59.49
C ARG A 34 -26.70 -4.82 58.63
N ALA A 35 -26.92 -5.10 57.34
CA ALA A 35 -27.98 -5.97 56.74
C ALA A 35 -29.28 -5.18 56.40
N SER A 36 -30.11 -5.54 55.40
CA SER A 36 -30.34 -6.83 54.71
C SER A 36 -30.83 -6.70 53.23
N ASP A 37 -31.04 -7.87 52.59
CA ASP A 37 -32.04 -8.18 51.54
C ASP A 37 -31.70 -8.27 50.01
N VAL A 38 -31.62 -9.54 49.56
CA VAL A 38 -32.15 -10.15 48.30
C VAL A 38 -31.31 -10.10 46.99
N ASP A 39 -31.48 -11.15 46.17
CA ASP A 39 -30.59 -11.72 45.14
C ASP A 39 -30.98 -11.43 43.65
N PRO A 40 -30.13 -11.76 42.65
CA PRO A 40 -30.21 -11.28 41.25
C PRO A 40 -30.92 -12.23 40.24
N PRO A 41 -31.11 -11.80 38.98
CA PRO A 41 -30.25 -12.23 37.85
C PRO A 41 -29.94 -11.06 36.86
N GLY A 42 -29.24 -11.18 35.71
CA GLY A 42 -28.64 -12.32 34.99
C GLY A 42 -27.89 -11.86 33.71
N HIS A 43 -27.49 -12.80 32.83
CA HIS A 43 -26.73 -12.52 31.60
C HIS A 43 -27.46 -11.66 30.55
N LEU A 44 -26.69 -10.94 29.73
CA LEU A 44 -27.07 -10.66 28.33
C LEU A 44 -25.82 -10.52 27.44
N LEU A 45 -25.77 -11.30 26.35
CA LEU A 45 -24.68 -11.39 25.40
C LEU A 45 -25.30 -11.55 24.00
N GLY A 46 -24.80 -10.79 23.01
CA GLY A 46 -25.08 -11.01 21.59
C GLY A 46 -26.34 -10.34 21.01
N HIS A 47 -26.13 -9.43 20.06
CA HIS A 47 -27.10 -9.08 19.01
C HIS A 47 -26.38 -8.44 17.82
N LEU A 48 -25.96 -9.24 16.83
CA LEU A 48 -25.62 -8.80 15.47
C LEU A 48 -25.46 -10.01 14.54
N ALA A 49 -26.57 -10.48 13.95
CA ALA A 49 -26.59 -11.45 12.84
C ALA A 49 -27.99 -11.48 12.16
N ALA A 50 -28.02 -12.02 10.94
CA ALA A 50 -29.18 -12.44 10.15
C ALA A 50 -30.01 -11.37 9.38
N ARG A 51 -29.67 -11.20 8.10
CA ARG A 51 -30.65 -11.13 7.00
C ARG A 51 -30.20 -12.04 5.85
N GLY A 52 -30.79 -13.23 5.76
CA GLY A 52 -30.62 -14.12 4.60
C GLY A 52 -31.68 -13.83 3.53
N HIS A 53 -31.35 -14.10 2.27
CA HIS A 53 -32.32 -14.08 1.17
C HIS A 53 -33.34 -15.22 1.29
N VAL A 54 -34.58 -14.96 0.85
CA VAL A 54 -35.57 -16.00 0.57
C VAL A 54 -36.21 -15.70 -0.79
N LEU A 55 -36.19 -16.69 -1.67
CA LEU A 55 -36.91 -16.70 -2.95
C LEU A 55 -37.92 -17.85 -2.92
N ARG A 56 -39.21 -17.55 -3.13
CA ARG A 56 -40.05 -18.25 -4.13
C ARG A 56 -41.49 -17.73 -4.25
N ASP A 57 -41.95 -17.86 -5.49
CA ASP A 57 -43.31 -18.11 -5.96
C ASP A 57 -44.45 -17.07 -5.79
N ALA A 58 -45.27 -17.04 -6.84
CA ALA A 58 -46.47 -16.21 -7.06
C ALA A 58 -47.71 -17.16 -7.10
N PRO A 59 -48.94 -16.80 -7.57
CA PRO A 59 -49.41 -15.53 -8.14
C PRO A 59 -50.84 -15.06 -7.75
N GLY A 60 -51.19 -13.84 -8.19
CA GLY A 60 -52.48 -13.61 -8.87
C GLY A 60 -53.54 -12.71 -8.20
N GLN A 61 -54.25 -11.94 -9.05
CA GLN A 61 -55.46 -11.13 -8.80
C GLN A 61 -55.25 -9.89 -7.87
N GLY A 62 -55.93 -8.76 -8.08
CA GLY A 62 -56.81 -8.32 -9.18
C GLY A 62 -57.52 -6.99 -8.87
N GLU A 63 -57.85 -6.21 -9.90
CA GLU A 63 -58.66 -4.96 -9.87
C GLU A 63 -58.04 -3.74 -9.11
N GLY A 64 -58.31 -2.46 -9.45
CA GLY A 64 -58.99 -1.92 -10.63
C GLY A 64 -59.25 -0.40 -10.59
N SER A 65 -59.23 0.25 -11.78
CA SER A 65 -59.59 1.67 -12.04
C SER A 65 -58.60 2.75 -11.52
N ARG A 66 -58.44 3.94 -12.14
CA ARG A 66 -59.27 4.70 -13.11
C ARG A 66 -58.42 5.44 -14.17
N ALA A 67 -59.07 5.87 -15.26
CA ALA A 67 -58.50 6.63 -16.41
C ALA A 67 -58.56 8.18 -16.16
N CYS A 68 -58.17 9.13 -17.02
CA CYS A 68 -58.07 9.20 -18.51
C CYS A 68 -57.00 10.23 -18.99
N GLY A 69 -56.61 10.20 -20.28
CA GLY A 69 -55.96 11.36 -20.95
C GLY A 69 -55.18 11.06 -22.25
N SER A 70 -55.79 11.28 -23.42
CA SER A 70 -55.20 11.24 -24.80
C SER A 70 -56.21 11.92 -25.76
N PRO A 71 -55.88 12.49 -26.96
CA PRO A 71 -54.87 12.10 -27.97
C PRO A 71 -53.95 13.29 -28.39
N GLY A 72 -53.09 13.27 -29.44
CA GLY A 72 -52.78 12.27 -30.48
C GLY A 72 -51.75 12.77 -31.53
N ASP A 73 -51.75 12.09 -32.69
CA ASP A 73 -51.08 12.41 -33.97
C ASP A 73 -49.55 12.19 -34.16
N VAL A 74 -49.20 11.90 -35.42
CA VAL A 74 -48.06 11.11 -35.97
C VAL A 74 -47.86 11.62 -37.43
N PRO A 75 -46.64 11.83 -38.02
CA PRO A 75 -45.82 10.72 -38.52
C PRO A 75 -44.29 10.89 -38.68
N CYS A 76 -43.64 9.78 -39.05
CA CYS A 76 -42.24 9.67 -39.48
C CYS A 76 -42.06 9.92 -41.00
N PRO A 77 -40.83 10.22 -41.49
CA PRO A 77 -40.45 10.05 -42.88
C PRO A 77 -39.96 8.62 -43.20
N HIS A 78 -39.84 8.27 -44.50
CA HIS A 78 -39.59 6.91 -45.02
C HIS A 78 -38.10 6.59 -45.32
N GLY A 79 -37.76 5.29 -45.41
CA GLY A 79 -36.58 4.75 -46.13
C GLY A 79 -36.94 4.27 -47.56
N GLY A 80 -36.13 3.48 -48.29
CA GLY A 80 -34.78 2.94 -48.05
C GLY A 80 -33.80 3.36 -49.17
N VAL A 81 -32.99 2.50 -49.81
CA VAL A 81 -32.82 1.03 -49.80
C VAL A 81 -31.34 0.69 -50.19
N ASP A 82 -30.99 -0.60 -50.22
CA ASP A 82 -29.86 -1.27 -50.91
C ASP A 82 -28.51 -1.56 -50.20
N ALA A 83 -28.14 -2.83 -50.33
CA ALA A 83 -26.86 -3.53 -50.07
C ALA A 83 -26.98 -4.94 -50.72
N PRO A 84 -25.95 -5.82 -50.78
CA PRO A 84 -24.52 -5.67 -50.47
C PRO A 84 -23.58 -6.21 -51.61
N GLU A 85 -22.25 -6.16 -51.43
CA GLU A 85 -21.40 -7.35 -51.73
C GLU A 85 -20.04 -7.30 -50.99
N ARG A 86 -19.31 -8.44 -51.01
CA ARG A 86 -17.97 -8.62 -50.42
C ARG A 86 -16.97 -9.05 -51.51
N ARG A 87 -15.68 -8.66 -51.44
CA ARG A 87 -14.56 -9.47 -52.01
C ARG A 87 -13.14 -9.14 -51.50
N ARG A 88 -12.55 -10.11 -50.78
CA ARG A 88 -11.20 -10.73 -50.89
C ARG A 88 -9.90 -9.90 -51.04
N ARG A 89 -8.88 -10.30 -50.25
CA ARG A 89 -7.42 -10.13 -50.50
C ARG A 89 -6.98 -10.85 -51.80
N PRO A 90 -5.90 -10.45 -52.52
CA PRO A 90 -4.47 -10.65 -52.15
C PRO A 90 -3.61 -9.37 -52.40
N GLY A 91 -2.27 -9.33 -52.25
CA GLY A 91 -1.32 -10.26 -51.61
C GLY A 91 0.12 -10.25 -52.18
N SER A 92 1.08 -9.72 -51.39
CA SER A 92 2.55 -10.00 -51.40
C SER A 92 3.49 -9.39 -52.47
N ARG A 93 4.74 -9.09 -52.01
CA ARG A 93 6.05 -9.04 -52.75
C ARG A 93 6.31 -7.89 -53.77
N GLU A 94 7.55 -7.41 -54.01
CA GLU A 94 8.83 -7.41 -53.25
C GLU A 94 9.88 -6.41 -53.88
N HIS A 95 11.01 -6.18 -53.17
CA HIS A 95 12.39 -5.85 -53.67
C HIS A 95 12.93 -4.40 -53.92
N ARG A 96 13.95 -4.05 -53.10
CA ARG A 96 15.32 -3.49 -53.39
C ARG A 96 15.47 -2.08 -54.03
N ALA A 97 16.27 -1.13 -53.49
CA ALA A 97 17.72 -1.07 -53.13
C ALA A 97 18.66 -0.86 -54.35
N ALA A 98 19.85 -0.23 -54.29
CA ALA A 98 20.74 0.29 -53.22
C ALA A 98 21.44 1.61 -53.71
N HIS A 99 22.51 2.22 -53.17
CA HIS A 99 23.50 1.92 -52.11
C HIS A 99 23.77 3.23 -51.29
N ASP A 100 24.93 3.88 -51.04
CA ASP A 100 26.37 3.58 -51.25
C ASP A 100 27.23 3.80 -49.97
N ARG A 101 28.38 4.51 -50.00
CA ARG A 101 29.51 4.24 -49.08
C ARG A 101 30.42 5.42 -48.67
N GLY A 102 31.04 5.26 -47.49
CA GLY A 102 32.34 5.87 -47.11
C GLY A 102 32.24 7.01 -46.07
N ARG A 103 33.28 7.34 -45.29
CA ARG A 103 34.62 6.74 -45.06
C ARG A 103 35.08 7.06 -43.62
N ARG A 104 36.05 6.31 -43.07
CA ARG A 104 36.81 6.68 -41.85
C ARG A 104 38.20 7.27 -42.19
N PRO A 105 38.76 8.20 -41.39
CA PRO A 105 40.20 8.48 -41.33
C PRO A 105 40.96 7.47 -40.44
N ARG A 106 42.29 7.63 -40.29
CA ARG A 106 43.22 6.69 -39.62
C ARG A 106 44.24 7.41 -38.72
N GLY A 107 44.67 6.75 -37.64
CA GLY A 107 46.01 6.91 -37.04
C GLY A 107 46.06 6.80 -35.51
N ALA A 108 47.15 6.38 -34.85
CA ALA A 108 48.30 5.60 -35.34
C ALA A 108 49.16 5.03 -34.17
N ARG A 109 49.66 3.78 -34.28
CA ARG A 109 50.74 3.14 -33.47
C ARG A 109 50.42 2.87 -31.97
N GLY A 110 50.90 1.79 -31.33
CA GLY A 110 51.58 0.62 -31.91
C GLY A 110 51.97 -0.52 -30.92
N VAL A 111 51.93 -1.75 -31.43
CA VAL A 111 52.83 -2.91 -31.17
C VAL A 111 52.97 -3.47 -29.74
N GLY A 112 52.44 -4.69 -29.51
CA GLY A 112 52.70 -5.55 -28.35
C GLY A 112 52.34 -7.02 -28.62
N ARG A 113 53.28 -7.81 -29.14
CA ARG A 113 53.10 -9.13 -29.80
C ARG A 113 52.56 -10.28 -28.93
N GLY A 114 51.74 -11.16 -29.54
CA GLY A 114 51.65 -12.60 -29.22
C GLY A 114 50.24 -13.16 -28.94
N GLY A 115 49.74 -14.23 -29.56
CA GLY A 115 50.14 -14.86 -30.83
C GLY A 115 49.98 -16.40 -30.91
N ARG A 116 48.88 -16.90 -31.50
CA ARG A 116 48.76 -18.16 -32.30
C ARG A 116 47.34 -18.34 -32.87
N SER A 117 47.21 -19.09 -33.97
CA SER A 117 45.94 -19.35 -34.69
C SER A 117 45.82 -20.84 -35.08
N PRO A 118 44.60 -21.37 -35.35
CA PRO A 118 44.37 -22.81 -35.47
C PRO A 118 44.50 -23.38 -36.91
N PRO A 119 44.69 -24.72 -37.06
CA PRO A 119 44.68 -25.41 -38.35
C PRO A 119 43.26 -25.78 -38.86
N ARG A 120 43.16 -26.19 -40.13
CA ARG A 120 41.91 -26.53 -40.85
C ARG A 120 41.69 -28.05 -41.01
N ARG A 121 40.46 -28.44 -41.34
CA ARG A 121 40.04 -29.82 -41.70
C ARG A 121 40.58 -30.29 -43.08
N PRO A 122 40.68 -31.61 -43.32
CA PRO A 122 40.48 -32.25 -44.63
C PRO A 122 39.01 -32.71 -44.85
N ARG A 123 38.73 -33.40 -45.97
CA ARG A 123 37.38 -33.75 -46.50
C ARG A 123 37.12 -35.27 -46.49
N GLY A 124 35.85 -35.69 -46.51
CA GLY A 124 35.46 -37.06 -46.92
C GLY A 124 34.03 -37.48 -46.54
N ASN A 125 33.22 -37.86 -47.54
CA ASN A 125 31.94 -38.59 -47.43
C ASN A 125 31.66 -39.15 -48.85
N PRO A 126 31.31 -40.44 -49.03
CA PRO A 126 29.89 -40.86 -48.96
C PRO A 126 29.64 -42.29 -48.43
N GLY A 127 28.45 -42.55 -47.86
CA GLY A 127 27.81 -43.87 -48.02
C GLY A 127 27.00 -44.45 -46.84
N ARG A 128 25.67 -44.45 -46.98
CA ARG A 128 24.65 -45.28 -46.28
C ARG A 128 24.45 -45.01 -44.76
N GLY A 129 23.20 -45.14 -44.32
CA GLY A 129 22.78 -45.00 -42.90
C GLY A 129 22.84 -46.33 -42.13
N PRO A 130 22.22 -46.46 -40.93
CA PRO A 130 20.89 -45.90 -40.61
C PRO A 130 20.84 -44.97 -39.38
N SER A 131 19.60 -44.70 -38.92
CA SER A 131 19.19 -43.91 -37.75
C SER A 131 20.03 -44.09 -36.49
N LEU A 132 20.54 -42.98 -35.94
CA LEU A 132 21.20 -42.94 -34.64
C LEU A 132 20.18 -42.82 -33.49
N LEU A 133 19.99 -43.91 -32.76
CA LEU A 133 19.54 -43.88 -31.37
C LEU A 133 20.57 -43.11 -30.52
N PRO A 134 20.16 -42.23 -29.58
CA PRO A 134 21.09 -41.64 -28.63
C PRO A 134 21.59 -42.71 -27.66
N VAL A 135 22.88 -43.02 -27.72
CA VAL A 135 23.52 -44.01 -26.85
C VAL A 135 23.42 -43.57 -25.39
N ARG A 136 22.67 -44.32 -24.58
CA ARG A 136 22.69 -44.18 -23.12
C ARG A 136 24.08 -44.57 -22.61
N ALA A 137 24.90 -43.58 -22.28
CA ALA A 137 26.10 -43.77 -21.48
C ALA A 137 25.68 -44.17 -20.05
N ALA A 138 25.53 -45.49 -19.82
CA ALA A 138 25.04 -46.07 -18.57
C ALA A 138 26.11 -46.04 -17.46
N ALA A 139 26.54 -44.85 -17.07
CA ALA A 139 27.19 -44.64 -15.79
C ALA A 139 26.17 -44.94 -14.68
N GLN A 140 26.24 -46.14 -14.09
CA GLN A 140 25.40 -46.54 -12.97
C GLN A 140 25.81 -45.78 -11.69
N LEU A 141 25.40 -44.51 -11.61
CA LEU A 141 25.17 -43.86 -10.33
C LEU A 141 24.11 -44.70 -9.60
N ARG A 142 24.54 -45.49 -8.62
CA ARG A 142 23.61 -46.18 -7.69
C ARG A 142 22.70 -45.13 -7.10
N ASP A 143 21.38 -45.33 -7.20
CA ASP A 143 20.42 -44.36 -6.68
C ASP A 143 20.61 -44.18 -5.16
N PRO A 144 21.01 -42.98 -4.67
CA PRO A 144 21.23 -42.75 -3.25
C PRO A 144 19.97 -42.96 -2.40
N GLN A 145 18.78 -43.00 -3.02
CA GLN A 145 17.51 -43.19 -2.34
C GLN A 145 17.36 -44.58 -1.71
N ALA A 146 17.99 -45.63 -2.26
CA ALA A 146 17.80 -47.01 -1.82
C ALA A 146 18.10 -47.27 -0.34
N HIS A 147 19.01 -46.48 0.26
CA HIS A 147 19.38 -46.60 1.68
C HIS A 147 18.74 -45.51 2.58
N ARG A 148 18.02 -44.53 2.02
CA ARG A 148 17.43 -43.42 2.79
C ARG A 148 16.36 -43.88 3.80
N PRO A 149 15.40 -44.77 3.48
CA PRO A 149 14.42 -45.25 4.46
C PRO A 149 15.07 -45.97 5.64
N ALA A 150 16.06 -46.84 5.37
CA ALA A 150 16.80 -47.54 6.42
C ALA A 150 17.61 -46.57 7.30
N LYS A 151 18.25 -45.55 6.69
CA LYS A 151 18.98 -44.52 7.45
C LYS A 151 18.04 -43.67 8.31
N ALA A 152 16.86 -43.31 7.80
CA ALA A 152 15.84 -42.56 8.55
C ALA A 152 15.28 -43.39 9.72
N ALA A 153 14.92 -44.66 9.51
CA ALA A 153 14.51 -45.56 10.59
C ALA A 153 15.60 -45.70 11.66
N THR A 154 16.87 -45.83 11.24
CA THR A 154 18.02 -45.86 12.17
C THR A 154 18.18 -44.53 12.93
N GLN A 155 17.90 -43.39 12.30
CA GLN A 155 17.94 -42.06 12.92
C GLN A 155 16.84 -41.91 13.99
N ASN A 156 15.62 -42.38 13.72
CA ASN A 156 14.49 -42.35 14.67
C ASN A 156 14.73 -43.28 15.87
N VAL A 157 15.26 -44.49 15.63
CA VAL A 157 15.67 -45.42 16.71
C VAL A 157 16.80 -44.83 17.54
N LYS A 158 17.76 -44.13 16.91
CA LYS A 158 18.80 -43.39 17.66
C LYS A 158 18.21 -42.28 18.54
N ALA A 159 17.26 -41.50 18.03
CA ALA A 159 16.59 -40.45 18.79
C ALA A 159 15.88 -41.02 20.04
N HIS A 160 15.09 -42.09 19.88
CA HIS A 160 14.42 -42.79 20.98
C HIS A 160 15.38 -43.42 22.02
N LEU A 161 16.68 -43.53 21.71
CA LEU A 161 17.71 -44.09 22.58
C LEU A 161 18.72 -43.04 23.07
N GLY A 162 18.51 -41.75 22.80
CA GLY A 162 19.45 -40.66 23.15
C GLY A 162 20.81 -40.77 22.46
N LEU A 163 20.89 -41.49 21.34
CA LEU A 163 22.15 -41.79 20.64
C LEU A 163 22.51 -40.72 19.60
N PRO A 164 23.79 -40.33 19.47
CA PRO A 164 24.22 -39.28 18.55
C PRO A 164 23.71 -39.49 17.11
N HIS A 165 22.95 -38.51 16.62
CA HIS A 165 22.41 -38.47 15.26
C HIS A 165 23.53 -38.52 14.21
N TYR A 166 23.23 -39.05 13.01
CA TYR A 166 24.14 -38.86 11.89
C TYR A 166 23.98 -37.45 11.34
N GLY A 167 25.07 -36.66 11.37
CA GLY A 167 25.13 -35.37 10.68
C GLY A 167 24.87 -35.51 9.18
N VAL A 168 24.35 -34.45 8.57
CA VAL A 168 24.06 -34.41 7.13
C VAL A 168 25.40 -34.41 6.37
N THR A 169 25.64 -35.46 5.58
CA THR A 169 26.89 -35.60 4.83
C THR A 169 26.97 -34.56 3.72
N GLN A 170 28.17 -34.03 3.42
CA GLN A 170 28.35 -33.01 2.39
C GLN A 170 27.74 -33.40 1.03
N GLN A 171 27.79 -34.69 0.66
CA GLN A 171 27.14 -35.22 -0.55
C GLN A 171 25.60 -35.07 -0.53
N GLU A 172 24.96 -35.30 0.62
CA GLU A 172 23.52 -35.06 0.80
C GLU A 172 23.22 -33.56 0.75
N ILE A 173 24.04 -32.70 1.37
CA ILE A 173 23.90 -31.24 1.30
C ILE A 173 23.96 -30.77 -0.17
N THR A 174 25.00 -31.15 -0.92
CA THR A 174 25.13 -30.82 -2.35
C THR A 174 23.96 -31.37 -3.18
N TYR A 175 23.48 -32.58 -2.88
CA TYR A 175 22.29 -33.15 -3.53
C TYR A 175 21.03 -32.32 -3.25
N ARG A 176 20.79 -31.90 -2.00
CA ARG A 176 19.63 -31.10 -1.61
C ARG A 176 19.69 -29.67 -2.15
N MET A 177 20.85 -29.02 -2.15
CA MET A 177 21.05 -27.76 -2.87
C MET A 177 20.72 -27.92 -4.37
N GLY A 178 21.14 -29.05 -4.97
CA GLY A 178 20.81 -29.40 -6.35
C GLY A 178 19.33 -29.74 -6.60
N GLN A 179 18.52 -30.05 -5.57
CA GLN A 179 17.06 -30.11 -5.66
C GLN A 179 16.45 -28.70 -5.51
N ALA A 180 16.88 -27.94 -4.50
CA ALA A 180 16.39 -26.59 -4.23
C ALA A 180 16.55 -25.66 -5.45
N SER A 181 17.72 -25.69 -6.11
CA SER A 181 17.95 -24.90 -7.33
C SER A 181 17.13 -25.33 -8.55
N ARG A 182 16.48 -26.50 -8.52
CA ARG A 182 15.48 -26.88 -9.54
C ARG A 182 14.11 -26.31 -9.20
N VAL A 183 13.72 -26.32 -7.92
CA VAL A 183 12.47 -25.71 -7.45
C VAL A 183 12.50 -24.20 -7.70
N GLU A 184 13.59 -23.54 -7.31
CA GLU A 184 13.88 -22.12 -7.59
C GLU A 184 13.80 -21.77 -9.09
N ALA A 185 14.25 -22.67 -9.97
CA ALA A 185 14.17 -22.49 -11.42
C ALA A 185 12.79 -22.81 -12.03
N MET A 186 11.87 -23.42 -11.28
CA MET A 186 10.48 -23.68 -11.69
C MET A 186 9.51 -22.59 -11.20
N ILE A 187 9.85 -21.84 -10.16
CA ILE A 187 9.02 -20.72 -9.68
C ILE A 187 9.04 -19.59 -10.71
N PRO A 188 7.87 -19.08 -11.18
CA PRO A 188 7.82 -17.97 -12.13
C PRO A 188 8.52 -16.71 -11.60
N LYS A 189 9.30 -16.05 -12.45
CA LYS A 189 10.08 -14.84 -12.08
C LYS A 189 9.23 -13.70 -11.54
N THR A 190 7.93 -13.66 -11.85
CA THR A 190 6.96 -12.68 -11.33
C THR A 190 6.94 -12.67 -9.80
N PHE A 191 7.01 -13.83 -9.16
CA PHE A 191 7.08 -13.96 -7.69
C PHE A 191 8.41 -13.49 -7.09
N SER A 192 9.40 -13.12 -7.91
CA SER A 192 10.74 -12.67 -7.49
C SER A 192 11.37 -13.56 -6.40
N PRO A 193 11.38 -14.91 -6.57
CA PRO A 193 11.67 -15.85 -5.50
C PRO A 193 13.05 -15.63 -4.88
N ARG A 194 13.10 -15.68 -3.55
CA ARG A 194 14.32 -15.59 -2.75
C ARG A 194 14.43 -16.85 -1.89
N ARG A 195 15.65 -17.31 -1.64
CA ARG A 195 15.90 -18.36 -0.65
C ARG A 195 15.75 -17.73 0.74
N SER A 196 15.14 -18.45 1.68
CA SER A 196 15.11 -18.00 3.07
C SER A 196 16.52 -17.92 3.64
N SER A 197 16.82 -16.83 4.35
CA SER A 197 18.07 -16.72 5.11
C SER A 197 18.05 -17.67 6.31
N VAL A 198 19.22 -17.93 6.91
CA VAL A 198 19.31 -18.65 8.20
C VAL A 198 18.46 -17.92 9.25
N ALA A 199 18.53 -16.59 9.27
CA ALA A 199 17.78 -15.76 10.19
C ALA A 199 16.25 -15.92 10.05
N GLN A 200 15.73 -16.01 8.83
CA GLN A 200 14.31 -16.27 8.58
C GLN A 200 13.88 -17.69 8.96
N GLN A 201 14.79 -18.67 8.90
CA GLN A 201 14.53 -20.03 9.36
C GLN A 201 14.47 -20.05 10.90
N VAL A 202 15.43 -19.38 11.58
CA VAL A 202 15.41 -19.24 13.04
C VAL A 202 14.22 -18.42 13.53
N TRP A 203 13.84 -17.33 12.85
CA TRP A 203 12.60 -16.59 13.15
C TRP A 203 11.38 -17.51 13.12
N LEU A 204 11.25 -18.33 12.08
CA LEU A 204 10.13 -19.24 11.94
C LEU A 204 10.14 -20.30 13.06
N ASP A 205 11.28 -20.92 13.34
CA ASP A 205 11.39 -21.92 14.41
C ASP A 205 11.08 -21.34 15.80
N TYR A 206 11.40 -20.04 16.05
CA TYR A 206 10.92 -19.32 17.24
C TYR A 206 9.42 -19.00 17.19
N HIS A 207 8.92 -18.44 16.08
CA HIS A 207 7.49 -18.09 15.91
C HIS A 207 6.60 -19.30 16.16
N LEU A 208 6.94 -20.46 15.59
CA LEU A 208 6.21 -21.72 15.81
C LEU A 208 6.14 -22.14 17.29
N GLN A 209 7.15 -21.79 18.11
CA GLN A 209 7.17 -22.10 19.55
C GLN A 209 6.48 -21.02 20.40
N TYR A 210 6.66 -19.75 20.07
CA TYR A 210 6.23 -18.59 20.88
C TYR A 210 4.88 -17.99 20.42
N ARG A 211 4.13 -18.63 19.49
CA ARG A 211 2.84 -18.08 19.00
C ARG A 211 1.91 -17.64 20.13
N GLY A 212 1.31 -16.46 20.01
CA GLY A 212 0.37 -15.91 21.00
C GLY A 212 1.04 -15.23 22.19
N ILE A 213 2.36 -15.38 22.33
CA ILE A 213 3.23 -14.54 23.17
C ILE A 213 3.81 -13.42 22.27
N ASP A 214 4.20 -12.29 22.86
CA ASP A 214 4.67 -11.10 22.16
C ASP A 214 5.82 -11.39 21.17
N ALA A 215 5.51 -11.30 19.87
CA ALA A 215 6.42 -11.60 18.77
C ALA A 215 7.49 -10.50 18.53
N THR A 216 7.52 -9.42 19.32
CA THR A 216 8.54 -8.36 19.23
C THR A 216 9.92 -8.77 19.79
N ALA A 217 10.06 -10.00 20.30
CA ALA A 217 11.27 -10.51 20.95
C ALA A 217 12.58 -10.43 20.14
N PHE A 218 12.52 -10.27 18.82
CA PHE A 218 13.70 -10.18 17.95
C PHE A 218 13.56 -9.11 16.86
N THR A 219 14.53 -8.21 16.77
CA THR A 219 14.63 -7.18 15.72
C THR A 219 15.33 -7.70 14.46
N HIS A 220 15.29 -6.92 13.37
CA HIS A 220 16.04 -7.26 12.16
C HIS A 220 17.57 -7.33 12.39
N GLU A 221 18.10 -6.56 13.34
CA GLU A 221 19.52 -6.57 13.71
C GLU A 221 19.89 -7.83 14.49
N ASP A 222 19.01 -8.30 15.39
CA ASP A 222 19.18 -9.60 16.05
C ASP A 222 19.25 -10.71 15.00
N PHE A 223 18.37 -10.66 14.00
CA PHE A 223 18.35 -11.61 12.88
C PHE A 223 19.64 -11.62 12.05
N GLU A 224 20.28 -10.48 11.77
CA GLU A 224 21.60 -10.48 11.11
C GLU A 224 22.73 -11.03 12.01
N SER A 225 22.57 -11.00 13.34
CA SER A 225 23.58 -11.46 14.31
C SER A 225 23.57 -12.98 14.58
N LEU A 226 22.47 -13.68 14.27
CA LEU A 226 22.24 -15.07 14.68
C LEU A 226 23.24 -16.07 14.09
N VAL A 227 24.05 -16.66 14.97
CA VAL A 227 25.00 -17.72 14.60
C VAL A 227 24.24 -19.04 14.33
N PRO A 228 24.45 -19.75 13.20
CA PRO A 228 23.47 -20.73 12.65
C PRO A 228 23.16 -22.03 13.42
N ALA A 229 23.49 -22.18 14.72
CA ALA A 229 23.47 -23.49 15.37
C ALA A 229 23.37 -23.52 16.92
N ARG A 230 23.00 -22.42 17.61
CA ARG A 230 23.17 -22.36 19.09
C ARG A 230 22.04 -21.75 19.94
N HIS A 231 20.93 -21.29 19.35
CA HIS A 231 19.93 -20.50 20.09
C HIS A 231 18.49 -21.05 20.05
N ILE A 232 18.12 -21.90 19.08
CA ILE A 232 16.82 -22.57 19.10
C ILE A 232 16.83 -23.64 20.20
N GLY A 233 15.96 -23.51 21.20
CA GLY A 233 15.67 -24.55 22.19
C GLY A 233 14.91 -25.72 21.58
N GLU A 234 15.05 -26.91 22.15
CA GLU A 234 14.21 -28.06 21.78
C GLU A 234 12.81 -27.86 22.40
N PRO A 235 11.74 -27.79 21.59
CA PRO A 235 10.40 -27.44 22.09
C PRO A 235 9.86 -28.52 23.00
N VAL A 236 9.44 -28.14 24.20
CA VAL A 236 8.71 -29.01 25.12
C VAL A 236 7.23 -28.91 24.78
N ILE A 237 6.67 -29.99 24.23
CA ILE A 237 5.28 -30.07 23.76
C ILE A 237 4.45 -30.91 24.74
N ASP A 238 3.33 -30.35 25.20
CA ASP A 238 2.36 -31.01 26.07
C ASP A 238 0.96 -31.01 25.42
N GLU A 239 0.67 -32.09 24.66
CA GLU A 239 -0.62 -32.36 24.02
C GLU A 239 -1.76 -32.27 25.06
N GLY A 240 -2.60 -31.24 24.96
CA GLY A 240 -3.72 -31.01 25.87
C GLY A 240 -3.34 -30.47 27.26
N GLY A 241 -2.16 -29.88 27.47
CA GLY A 241 -1.84 -29.13 28.71
C GLY A 241 -1.89 -29.96 29.99
N LYS A 242 -1.44 -31.23 29.94
CA LYS A 242 -1.47 -32.15 31.10
C LYS A 242 -0.63 -31.65 32.27
N SER A 243 0.30 -30.73 32.07
CA SER A 243 1.07 -30.06 33.12
C SER A 243 0.16 -29.25 34.06
N ASP A 244 -0.83 -28.53 33.54
CA ASP A 244 -1.71 -27.62 34.28
C ASP A 244 -2.85 -28.34 35.03
N GLU A 245 -3.23 -29.52 34.55
CA GLU A 245 -4.33 -30.31 35.11
C GLU A 245 -4.13 -30.69 36.59
N GLN A 246 -5.10 -30.41 37.47
CA GLN A 246 -4.91 -30.60 38.91
C GLN A 246 -5.07 -32.06 39.37
N THR A 247 -5.77 -32.91 38.62
CA THR A 247 -6.10 -34.28 39.07
C THR A 247 -5.32 -35.35 38.31
N LYS A 248 -4.97 -36.46 38.98
CA LYS A 248 -4.34 -37.61 38.31
C LYS A 248 -5.22 -38.24 37.24
N ALA A 249 -6.54 -38.08 37.31
CA ALA A 249 -7.47 -38.63 36.32
C ALA A 249 -7.49 -37.77 35.04
N SER A 250 -7.53 -36.44 35.17
CA SER A 250 -7.49 -35.53 34.01
C SER A 250 -6.12 -35.51 33.35
N LYS A 251 -5.02 -35.57 34.12
CA LYS A 251 -3.65 -35.77 33.58
C LYS A 251 -3.48 -37.06 32.75
N LEU A 252 -4.39 -38.04 32.87
CA LEU A 252 -4.36 -39.31 32.10
C LEU A 252 -5.22 -39.28 30.83
N ASN A 253 -5.96 -38.19 30.55
CA ASN A 253 -6.79 -38.06 29.35
C ASN A 253 -6.12 -37.13 28.32
N PRO A 254 -5.42 -37.64 27.29
CA PRO A 254 -4.83 -36.81 26.24
C PRO A 254 -5.85 -36.22 25.25
N PHE A 255 -7.15 -36.43 25.48
CA PHE A 255 -8.25 -35.95 24.63
C PHE A 255 -9.19 -34.98 25.37
N SER A 256 -8.87 -34.54 26.58
CA SER A 256 -9.67 -33.57 27.34
C SER A 256 -9.74 -32.21 26.64
N HIS A 257 -8.59 -31.76 26.13
CA HIS A 257 -8.40 -30.47 25.49
C HIS A 257 -7.95 -30.65 24.04
N ARG A 258 -8.05 -29.59 23.23
CA ARG A 258 -7.73 -29.61 21.79
C ARG A 258 -6.76 -28.48 21.42
N TYR A 259 -5.68 -28.40 22.19
CA TYR A 259 -4.53 -27.53 21.96
C TYR A 259 -3.26 -28.29 22.37
N VAL A 260 -2.10 -27.87 21.87
CA VAL A 260 -0.80 -28.13 22.50
C VAL A 260 -0.44 -26.95 23.39
N LYS A 261 0.18 -27.24 24.54
CA LYS A 261 0.96 -26.26 25.29
C LYS A 261 2.43 -26.43 24.91
N ILE A 262 3.10 -25.33 24.59
CA ILE A 262 4.48 -25.30 24.10
C ILE A 262 5.29 -24.29 24.92
N GLY A 263 6.54 -24.64 25.18
CA GLY A 263 7.56 -23.71 25.65
C GLY A 263 8.95 -24.34 25.66
N ASP A 264 9.94 -23.59 26.12
CA ASP A 264 11.28 -24.08 26.44
C ASP A 264 11.59 -23.90 27.94
N GLU A 265 12.84 -24.18 28.33
CA GLU A 265 13.30 -24.02 29.72
C GLU A 265 13.24 -22.56 30.19
N GLU A 266 13.44 -21.58 29.29
CA GLU A 266 13.40 -20.15 29.65
C GLU A 266 11.96 -19.67 29.83
N MET A 267 11.04 -19.99 28.91
CA MET A 267 9.62 -19.69 29.03
C MET A 267 9.01 -20.24 30.33
N PHE A 268 9.20 -21.53 30.61
CA PHE A 268 8.66 -22.13 31.83
C PHE A 268 9.34 -21.63 33.11
N SER A 269 10.58 -21.13 33.05
CA SER A 269 11.23 -20.46 34.19
C SER A 269 10.63 -19.07 34.52
N GLN A 270 9.85 -18.51 33.58
CA GLN A 270 9.17 -17.22 33.70
C GLN A 270 7.64 -17.38 33.85
N ASP A 271 7.15 -18.60 34.13
CA ASP A 271 5.72 -18.98 34.13
C ASP A 271 4.97 -18.67 32.81
N MET A 272 5.69 -18.62 31.68
CA MET A 272 5.13 -18.36 30.34
C MET A 272 4.90 -19.66 29.55
N ALA A 273 3.82 -19.73 28.78
CA ALA A 273 3.55 -20.86 27.88
C ALA A 273 2.71 -20.44 26.66
N SER A 274 3.03 -20.98 25.49
CA SER A 274 2.25 -20.79 24.26
C SER A 274 1.19 -21.89 24.17
N TYR A 275 -0.09 -21.52 24.16
CA TYR A 275 -1.18 -22.45 23.92
C TYR A 275 -1.65 -22.32 22.47
N GLN A 276 -1.55 -23.40 21.69
CA GLN A 276 -1.82 -23.40 20.24
C GLN A 276 -2.85 -24.47 19.89
N SER A 277 -3.92 -24.08 19.21
CA SER A 277 -5.00 -24.96 18.77
C SER A 277 -4.96 -25.16 17.26
N MET A 278 -4.77 -26.41 16.85
CA MET A 278 -4.48 -26.85 15.49
C MET A 278 -5.70 -27.52 14.85
N PHE A 279 -6.05 -27.15 13.62
CA PHE A 279 -7.18 -27.74 12.90
C PHE A 279 -6.87 -27.93 11.41
N ALA A 280 -7.57 -28.88 10.78
CA ALA A 280 -7.33 -29.32 9.42
C ALA A 280 -8.57 -29.09 8.55
N LEU A 281 -8.36 -28.60 7.32
CA LEU A 281 -9.41 -28.55 6.30
C LEU A 281 -9.68 -29.98 5.82
N THR A 282 -10.96 -30.37 5.81
CA THR A 282 -11.42 -31.71 5.43
C THR A 282 -12.35 -31.73 4.21
N GLY A 283 -12.81 -30.57 3.74
CA GLY A 283 -13.57 -30.44 2.49
C GLY A 283 -13.62 -28.99 2.02
N LEU A 284 -13.69 -28.81 0.70
CA LEU A 284 -13.83 -27.51 0.02
C LEU A 284 -15.34 -27.21 -0.22
N PRO A 285 -15.73 -25.94 -0.43
CA PRO A 285 -17.11 -25.56 -0.74
C PRO A 285 -17.68 -26.34 -1.95
N ALA A 286 -18.95 -26.74 -1.85
CA ALA A 286 -19.60 -27.58 -2.86
C ALA A 286 -19.80 -26.89 -4.23
N GLY A 287 -19.73 -25.56 -4.28
CA GLY A 287 -19.72 -24.78 -5.52
C GLY A 287 -18.37 -24.75 -6.25
N GLY A 288 -17.34 -25.40 -5.70
CA GLY A 288 -15.95 -25.24 -6.13
C GLY A 288 -15.27 -24.04 -5.46
N LEU A 289 -14.08 -23.70 -5.94
CA LEU A 289 -13.30 -22.55 -5.45
C LEU A 289 -13.40 -21.41 -6.47
N ALA A 290 -14.09 -20.34 -6.09
CA ALA A 290 -14.29 -19.16 -6.91
C ALA A 290 -13.11 -18.18 -6.79
N TRP A 291 -12.94 -17.34 -7.80
CA TRP A 291 -12.09 -16.15 -7.72
C TRP A 291 -12.81 -15.01 -8.45
N PRO A 292 -13.18 -13.91 -7.76
CA PRO A 292 -13.10 -13.72 -6.31
C PRO A 292 -14.08 -14.64 -5.53
N GLY A 293 -13.88 -14.80 -4.22
CA GLY A 293 -14.81 -15.43 -3.28
C GLY A 293 -14.33 -16.74 -2.64
N SER A 294 -13.03 -17.03 -2.58
CA SER A 294 -12.48 -18.21 -1.87
C SER A 294 -11.09 -17.98 -1.24
N GLU A 295 -10.70 -16.73 -1.00
CA GLU A 295 -9.34 -16.25 -0.65
C GLU A 295 -8.87 -16.59 0.79
N ILE A 296 -9.45 -17.63 1.40
CA ILE A 296 -9.26 -18.05 2.80
C ILE A 296 -7.79 -18.21 3.25
N LEU A 297 -6.84 -18.43 2.35
CA LEU A 297 -5.40 -18.51 2.68
C LEU A 297 -4.65 -17.19 2.46
N GLY A 298 -5.17 -16.31 1.61
CA GLY A 298 -4.66 -14.95 1.42
C GLY A 298 -5.02 -14.01 2.56
N ASP A 299 -6.25 -14.17 3.09
CA ASP A 299 -6.90 -13.21 4.00
C ASP A 299 -7.26 -13.80 5.38
N ILE A 300 -6.68 -14.94 5.78
CA ILE A 300 -7.05 -15.62 7.04
C ILE A 300 -6.97 -14.71 8.28
N ASP A 301 -5.98 -13.83 8.36
CA ASP A 301 -5.81 -12.90 9.49
C ASP A 301 -6.90 -11.83 9.56
N SER A 302 -7.59 -11.55 8.45
CA SER A 302 -8.73 -10.65 8.38
C SER A 302 -10.01 -11.33 8.89
N TYR A 303 -10.14 -12.65 8.70
CA TYR A 303 -11.24 -13.47 9.22
C TYR A 303 -11.02 -13.91 10.68
N VAL A 304 -9.79 -14.28 11.03
CA VAL A 304 -9.39 -14.88 12.31
C VAL A 304 -8.07 -14.24 12.75
N PRO A 305 -8.08 -13.15 13.54
CA PRO A 305 -6.87 -12.41 13.87
C PRO A 305 -5.78 -13.23 14.58
N GLY A 306 -4.59 -13.30 13.97
CA GLY A 306 -3.44 -14.06 14.45
C GLY A 306 -3.57 -15.56 14.18
N ALA A 307 -3.98 -15.93 12.97
CA ALA A 307 -4.18 -17.32 12.55
C ALA A 307 -3.13 -17.75 11.51
N ASP A 308 -2.17 -18.55 11.98
CA ASP A 308 -1.15 -19.16 11.13
C ASP A 308 -1.76 -20.27 10.25
N TRP A 309 -1.24 -20.50 9.05
CA TRP A 309 -1.60 -21.65 8.21
C TRP A 309 -0.38 -22.31 7.54
N VAL A 310 -0.54 -23.57 7.11
CA VAL A 310 0.45 -24.27 6.28
C VAL A 310 -0.21 -25.15 5.21
N LEU A 311 0.31 -25.05 3.99
CA LEU A 311 -0.06 -25.88 2.85
C LEU A 311 1.01 -26.95 2.60
N ARG A 312 0.68 -28.22 2.88
CA ARG A 312 1.56 -29.37 2.66
C ARG A 312 1.09 -30.13 1.43
N MET A 313 1.56 -29.70 0.26
CA MET A 313 1.08 -30.20 -1.05
C MET A 313 1.96 -31.30 -1.67
N ARG A 314 1.34 -32.17 -2.48
CA ARG A 314 2.00 -33.02 -3.49
C ARG A 314 1.30 -32.85 -4.84
N SER A 315 2.03 -32.96 -5.94
CA SER A 315 1.46 -32.91 -7.29
C SER A 315 1.62 -34.25 -8.04
N ARG A 316 0.68 -34.54 -8.94
CA ARG A 316 0.75 -35.66 -9.89
C ARG A 316 0.39 -35.17 -11.29
N SER A 317 1.12 -35.62 -12.31
CA SER A 317 0.77 -35.36 -13.71
C SER A 317 -0.59 -35.97 -14.07
N SER A 318 -1.34 -35.34 -14.99
CA SER A 318 -2.63 -35.83 -15.51
C SER A 318 -2.65 -37.35 -15.78
N ASP A 319 -1.60 -37.87 -16.42
CA ASP A 319 -1.38 -39.29 -16.68
C ASP A 319 -1.36 -40.20 -15.44
N ALA A 320 -0.76 -39.74 -14.34
CA ALA A 320 -0.66 -40.47 -13.09
C ALA A 320 -1.96 -40.33 -12.27
N ALA A 321 -2.55 -39.13 -12.28
CA ALA A 321 -3.86 -38.85 -11.68
C ALA A 321 -4.96 -39.74 -12.28
N LYS A 322 -5.11 -39.76 -13.61
CA LYS A 322 -6.08 -40.63 -14.32
C LYS A 322 -5.92 -42.12 -14.00
N ARG A 323 -4.69 -42.60 -13.78
CA ARG A 323 -4.42 -43.99 -13.34
C ARG A 323 -4.84 -44.23 -11.88
N ALA A 324 -4.58 -43.28 -10.99
CA ALA A 324 -5.03 -43.34 -9.60
C ALA A 324 -6.56 -43.26 -9.51
N ASN A 325 -7.18 -42.33 -10.25
CA ASN A 325 -8.62 -42.11 -10.34
C ASN A 325 -9.36 -43.39 -10.76
N ARG A 326 -8.99 -44.01 -11.88
CA ARG A 326 -9.55 -45.32 -12.30
C ARG A 326 -9.41 -46.42 -11.26
N THR A 327 -8.35 -46.38 -10.44
CA THR A 327 -8.13 -47.33 -9.34
C THR A 327 -9.01 -47.01 -8.12
N ALA A 328 -9.35 -45.75 -7.89
CA ALA A 328 -10.31 -45.32 -6.86
C ALA A 328 -11.75 -45.64 -7.28
N MET A 329 -12.15 -45.28 -8.50
CA MET A 329 -13.46 -45.62 -9.09
C MET A 329 -13.74 -47.13 -9.04
N ALA A 330 -12.77 -47.97 -9.42
CA ALA A 330 -12.93 -49.43 -9.32
C ALA A 330 -13.25 -49.89 -7.89
N ARG A 331 -12.59 -49.31 -6.87
CA ARG A 331 -12.83 -49.64 -5.45
C ARG A 331 -14.16 -49.12 -4.93
N ILE A 332 -14.62 -47.97 -5.43
CA ILE A 332 -15.94 -47.42 -5.07
C ILE A 332 -17.04 -48.29 -5.67
N ASN A 333 -16.89 -48.72 -6.93
CA ASN A 333 -17.79 -49.70 -7.55
C ASN A 333 -17.79 -51.03 -6.80
N ASP A 334 -16.61 -51.58 -6.46
CA ASP A 334 -16.50 -52.79 -5.62
C ASP A 334 -17.25 -52.63 -4.28
N GLN A 335 -17.25 -51.44 -3.68
CA GLN A 335 -17.96 -51.14 -2.43
C GLN A 335 -19.47 -50.94 -2.62
N LEU A 336 -19.90 -50.32 -3.71
CA LEU A 336 -21.31 -50.19 -4.08
C LEU A 336 -21.93 -51.57 -4.36
N ASP A 337 -21.25 -52.42 -5.13
CA ASP A 337 -21.67 -53.80 -5.41
C ASP A 337 -21.78 -54.64 -4.12
N GLN A 338 -20.84 -54.46 -3.18
CA GLN A 338 -20.89 -55.10 -1.85
C GLN A 338 -22.04 -54.59 -0.97
N ARG A 339 -22.44 -53.33 -1.12
CA ARG A 339 -23.49 -52.67 -0.33
C ARG A 339 -24.85 -52.60 -1.01
N ALA A 340 -25.02 -53.19 -2.20
CA ALA A 340 -26.25 -53.11 -3.00
C ALA A 340 -27.53 -53.64 -2.32
N ASN A 341 -27.42 -54.27 -1.14
CA ASN A 341 -28.54 -54.74 -0.31
C ASN A 341 -28.66 -54.00 1.05
N GLU A 342 -27.80 -53.03 1.36
CA GLU A 342 -27.76 -52.30 2.63
C GLU A 342 -28.29 -50.87 2.47
N VAL A 343 -29.56 -50.64 2.83
CA VAL A 343 -30.16 -49.30 2.79
C VAL A 343 -29.65 -48.46 3.96
N GLY A 344 -28.77 -47.49 3.68
CA GLY A 344 -28.17 -46.61 4.69
C GLY A 344 -27.59 -45.32 4.12
N THR A 345 -27.25 -44.36 4.99
CA THR A 345 -26.80 -43.01 4.60
C THR A 345 -25.51 -43.01 3.76
N GLY A 346 -24.61 -43.97 4.03
CA GLY A 346 -23.30 -44.07 3.37
C GLY A 346 -23.31 -44.43 1.89
N GLN A 347 -24.48 -44.51 1.25
CA GLN A 347 -24.59 -44.54 -0.22
C GLN A 347 -24.43 -43.15 -0.83
N HIS A 348 -24.99 -42.09 -0.21
CA HIS A 348 -24.85 -40.73 -0.71
C HIS A 348 -23.38 -40.24 -0.65
N ASP A 349 -22.63 -40.67 0.36
CA ASP A 349 -21.19 -40.40 0.48
C ASP A 349 -20.37 -41.06 -0.65
N LEU A 350 -20.81 -42.22 -1.15
CA LEU A 350 -20.18 -42.93 -2.26
C LEU A 350 -20.55 -42.30 -3.61
N ASP A 351 -21.82 -41.95 -3.80
CA ASP A 351 -22.29 -41.27 -5.02
C ASP A 351 -21.57 -39.92 -5.21
N ALA A 352 -21.48 -39.10 -4.14
CA ALA A 352 -20.71 -37.85 -4.16
C ALA A 352 -19.21 -38.04 -4.44
N ALA A 353 -18.62 -39.16 -4.01
CA ALA A 353 -17.25 -39.52 -4.33
C ALA A 353 -17.07 -39.93 -5.81
N VAL A 354 -18.07 -40.56 -6.43
CA VAL A 354 -18.09 -40.83 -7.89
C VAL A 354 -18.19 -39.53 -8.66
N ASP A 355 -19.07 -38.60 -8.28
CA ASP A 355 -19.22 -37.31 -8.96
C ASP A 355 -17.93 -36.48 -8.92
N ALA A 356 -17.32 -36.34 -7.73
CA ALA A 356 -16.05 -35.61 -7.56
C ALA A 356 -14.90 -36.23 -8.37
N LEU A 357 -14.80 -37.56 -8.43
CA LEU A 357 -13.80 -38.25 -9.24
C LEU A 357 -14.09 -38.16 -10.75
N THR A 358 -15.36 -38.04 -11.15
CA THR A 358 -15.76 -37.83 -12.55
C THR A 358 -15.36 -36.43 -13.02
N ALA A 359 -15.73 -35.39 -12.27
CA ALA A 359 -15.36 -34.00 -12.56
C ALA A 359 -13.82 -33.81 -12.65
N LEU A 360 -13.06 -34.54 -11.82
CA LEU A 360 -11.60 -34.55 -11.89
C LEU A 360 -11.06 -35.21 -13.18
N ASP A 361 -11.63 -36.33 -13.65
CA ASP A 361 -11.20 -36.94 -14.91
C ASP A 361 -11.55 -36.05 -16.11
N GLU A 362 -12.73 -35.40 -16.09
CA GLU A 362 -13.18 -34.46 -17.11
C GLU A 362 -12.25 -33.23 -17.21
N THR A 363 -11.92 -32.61 -16.07
CA THR A 363 -11.04 -31.42 -16.05
C THR A 363 -9.63 -31.78 -16.52
N LEU A 364 -9.08 -32.90 -16.04
CA LEU A 364 -7.79 -33.42 -16.49
C LEU A 364 -7.80 -33.91 -17.95
N ALA A 365 -8.96 -34.24 -18.52
CA ALA A 365 -9.13 -34.59 -19.93
C ALA A 365 -9.25 -33.34 -20.82
N HIS A 366 -9.81 -32.25 -20.31
CA HIS A 366 -9.95 -30.98 -21.02
C HIS A 366 -8.61 -30.26 -21.21
N ASP A 367 -7.78 -30.16 -20.16
CA ASP A 367 -6.43 -29.59 -20.25
C ASP A 367 -5.34 -30.64 -19.91
N PRO A 368 -4.55 -31.11 -20.89
CA PRO A 368 -3.44 -32.03 -20.67
C PRO A 368 -2.29 -31.49 -19.79
N ASN A 369 -2.24 -30.18 -19.54
CA ASN A 369 -1.23 -29.53 -18.68
C ASN A 369 -1.69 -29.45 -17.22
N GLU A 370 -2.98 -29.63 -16.95
CA GLU A 370 -3.55 -29.62 -15.60
C GLU A 370 -3.02 -30.79 -14.77
N VAL A 371 -2.91 -30.59 -13.45
CA VAL A 371 -2.31 -31.55 -12.53
C VAL A 371 -3.20 -31.78 -11.31
N GLU A 372 -3.25 -33.03 -10.84
CA GLU A 372 -3.85 -33.35 -9.54
C GLU A 372 -2.91 -32.81 -8.46
N ILE A 373 -3.41 -31.91 -7.62
CA ILE A 373 -2.75 -31.51 -6.38
C ILE A 373 -3.45 -32.22 -5.22
N GLN A 374 -2.64 -32.68 -4.28
CA GLN A 374 -3.07 -33.23 -2.99
C GLN A 374 -2.59 -32.30 -1.88
N PRO A 375 -3.36 -31.25 -1.53
CA PRO A 375 -3.03 -30.35 -0.44
C PRO A 375 -3.57 -30.88 0.89
N VAL A 376 -2.72 -30.92 1.92
CA VAL A 376 -3.19 -30.82 3.30
C VAL A 376 -3.10 -29.35 3.69
N ILE A 377 -4.22 -28.73 4.08
CA ILE A 377 -4.31 -27.36 4.56
C ILE A 377 -4.58 -27.42 6.06
N LEU A 378 -3.66 -26.88 6.85
CA LEU A 378 -3.78 -26.80 8.31
C LEU A 378 -3.75 -25.34 8.76
N PHE A 379 -4.44 -25.06 9.85
CA PHE A 379 -4.52 -23.76 10.50
C PHE A 379 -4.15 -23.89 11.99
N ALA A 380 -3.72 -22.78 12.59
CA ALA A 380 -3.36 -22.68 14.00
C ALA A 380 -3.83 -21.33 14.55
N VAL A 381 -4.53 -21.34 15.69
CA VAL A 381 -4.75 -20.13 16.52
C VAL A 381 -4.02 -20.28 17.85
N CYS A 382 -3.65 -19.17 18.46
CA CYS A 382 -2.70 -19.15 19.57
C CYS A 382 -3.03 -18.09 20.64
N SER A 383 -2.59 -18.35 21.87
CA SER A 383 -2.72 -17.44 23.01
C SER A 383 -1.68 -17.76 24.08
N ASP A 384 -1.45 -16.83 25.01
CA ASP A 384 -0.77 -17.08 26.29
C ASP A 384 -1.71 -17.76 27.33
N SER A 385 -3.01 -17.86 27.03
CA SER A 385 -4.02 -18.47 27.89
C SER A 385 -4.72 -19.69 27.26
N ALA A 386 -4.79 -20.78 28.04
CA ALA A 386 -5.53 -22.00 27.69
C ALA A 386 -7.05 -21.77 27.51
N GLU A 387 -7.62 -20.78 28.21
CA GLU A 387 -9.04 -20.42 28.10
C GLU A 387 -9.28 -19.62 26.81
N ASP A 388 -8.45 -18.62 26.52
CA ASP A 388 -8.55 -17.80 25.30
C ASP A 388 -8.33 -18.62 24.01
N VAL A 389 -7.33 -19.50 23.96
CA VAL A 389 -7.16 -20.38 22.78
C VAL A 389 -8.36 -21.32 22.60
N THR A 390 -9.03 -21.71 23.69
CA THR A 390 -10.23 -22.56 23.64
C THR A 390 -11.46 -21.78 23.17
N GLN A 391 -11.54 -20.48 23.48
CA GLN A 391 -12.55 -19.57 22.93
C GLN A 391 -12.29 -19.31 21.43
N ARG A 392 -11.12 -18.78 21.09
CA ARG A 392 -10.73 -18.37 19.73
C ARG A 392 -10.71 -19.51 18.74
N SER A 393 -10.41 -20.74 19.15
CA SER A 393 -10.48 -21.92 18.24
C SER A 393 -11.91 -22.35 17.91
N ARG A 394 -12.89 -22.10 18.79
CA ARG A 394 -14.32 -22.30 18.46
C ARG A 394 -14.80 -21.24 17.49
N GLU A 395 -14.39 -19.99 17.71
CA GLU A 395 -14.72 -18.86 16.85
C GLU A 395 -14.10 -19.03 15.46
N ALA A 396 -12.80 -19.38 15.38
CA ALA A 396 -12.12 -19.69 14.12
C ALA A 396 -12.81 -20.82 13.34
N VAL A 397 -13.09 -21.97 13.98
CA VAL A 397 -13.77 -23.09 13.31
C VAL A 397 -15.16 -22.68 12.83
N LYS A 398 -15.90 -21.88 13.59
CA LYS A 398 -17.21 -21.34 13.17
C LYS A 398 -17.06 -20.42 11.96
N ILE A 399 -16.13 -19.47 11.99
CA ILE A 399 -15.94 -18.48 10.91
C ILE A 399 -15.60 -19.17 9.58
N LEU A 400 -14.75 -20.19 9.60
CA LEU A 400 -14.43 -20.95 8.37
C LEU A 400 -15.62 -21.80 7.88
N GLN A 401 -16.46 -22.30 8.79
CA GLN A 401 -17.73 -22.96 8.45
C GLN A 401 -18.79 -21.98 7.93
N ASP A 402 -18.83 -20.74 8.42
CA ASP A 402 -19.65 -19.65 7.89
C ASP A 402 -19.14 -19.16 6.51
N GLN A 403 -18.03 -19.69 6.01
CA GLN A 403 -17.50 -19.50 4.64
C GLN A 403 -17.57 -20.81 3.81
N ASP A 404 -18.46 -21.73 4.16
CA ASP A 404 -18.69 -23.04 3.52
C ASP A 404 -17.49 -24.02 3.53
N PHE A 405 -16.41 -23.74 4.28
CA PHE A 405 -15.28 -24.66 4.41
C PHE A 405 -15.50 -25.72 5.50
N SER A 406 -15.34 -27.00 5.14
CA SER A 406 -15.42 -28.10 6.09
C SER A 406 -14.10 -28.25 6.85
N VAL A 407 -14.11 -27.96 8.15
CA VAL A 407 -12.95 -27.97 9.05
C VAL A 407 -13.12 -28.98 10.18
N ARG A 408 -12.04 -29.73 10.49
CA ARG A 408 -11.99 -30.70 11.59
C ARG A 408 -10.96 -30.28 12.64
N HIS A 409 -11.36 -30.37 13.91
CA HIS A 409 -10.56 -30.07 15.10
C HIS A 409 -10.31 -31.35 15.92
N PRO A 410 -9.30 -32.16 15.56
CA PRO A 410 -9.09 -33.49 16.15
C PRO A 410 -8.35 -33.42 17.50
N ALA A 411 -8.86 -34.13 18.51
CA ALA A 411 -8.19 -34.31 19.81
C ALA A 411 -7.17 -35.47 19.74
N GLY A 412 -5.97 -35.33 20.32
CA GLY A 412 -4.91 -36.35 20.28
C GLY A 412 -4.11 -36.40 18.97
N TYR A 413 -4.14 -35.29 18.21
CA TYR A 413 -3.42 -35.07 16.95
C TYR A 413 -2.77 -33.68 16.93
N GLN A 414 -2.81 -32.90 18.02
CA GLN A 414 -2.42 -31.49 17.99
C GLN A 414 -0.90 -31.35 17.77
N GLU A 415 -0.08 -32.19 18.40
CA GLU A 415 1.36 -32.33 18.14
C GLU A 415 1.66 -32.81 16.71
N ASP A 416 0.95 -33.83 16.21
CA ASP A 416 1.07 -34.33 14.82
C ASP A 416 0.82 -33.21 13.79
N LEU A 417 -0.17 -32.35 14.07
CA LEU A 417 -0.51 -31.18 13.26
C LEU A 417 0.51 -30.04 13.43
N TRP A 418 1.00 -29.78 14.65
CA TRP A 418 2.00 -28.74 14.91
C TRP A 418 3.34 -29.04 14.21
N TRP A 419 3.85 -30.27 14.31
CA TRP A 419 5.04 -30.70 13.56
C TRP A 419 4.87 -30.58 12.04
N SER A 420 3.64 -30.55 11.52
CA SER A 420 3.37 -30.36 10.09
C SER A 420 3.53 -28.91 9.62
N PHE A 421 3.63 -27.93 10.53
CA PHE A 421 4.06 -26.56 10.20
C PHE A 421 5.58 -26.45 10.00
N VAL A 422 6.38 -27.23 10.75
CA VAL A 422 7.85 -27.18 10.68
C VAL A 422 8.33 -27.57 9.26
N PRO A 423 9.11 -26.70 8.56
CA PRO A 423 9.63 -27.02 7.24
C PRO A 423 10.58 -28.22 7.26
N GLY A 424 10.37 -29.17 6.35
CA GLY A 424 11.20 -30.38 6.25
C GLY A 424 10.88 -31.50 7.24
N ALA A 425 10.03 -31.26 8.25
CA ALA A 425 9.45 -32.33 9.07
C ALA A 425 8.64 -33.32 8.20
N ALA A 426 8.53 -34.58 8.63
CA ALA A 426 7.82 -35.60 7.87
C ALA A 426 6.30 -35.52 8.13
N LEU A 427 5.50 -35.44 7.06
CA LEU A 427 4.04 -35.54 7.17
C LEU A 427 3.66 -36.95 7.62
N THR A 428 2.99 -37.09 8.75
CA THR A 428 2.61 -38.41 9.29
C THR A 428 1.44 -39.01 8.52
N ALA A 429 1.26 -40.33 8.61
CA ALA A 429 0.17 -41.02 7.89
C ALA A 429 -1.21 -40.50 8.32
N LYS A 430 -1.38 -40.23 9.62
CA LYS A 430 -2.55 -39.59 10.22
C LYS A 430 -2.89 -38.25 9.54
N VAL A 431 -1.94 -37.31 9.49
CA VAL A 431 -2.19 -35.97 8.95
C VAL A 431 -2.41 -36.02 7.43
N ASN A 432 -1.86 -37.03 6.75
CA ASN A 432 -2.14 -37.31 5.35
C ASN A 432 -3.61 -37.74 5.09
N GLU A 433 -4.38 -38.14 6.09
CA GLU A 433 -5.83 -38.44 5.93
C GLU A 433 -6.64 -37.17 5.63
N PHE A 434 -6.12 -35.98 5.95
CA PHE A 434 -6.74 -34.68 5.62
C PHE A 434 -6.35 -34.16 4.22
N ALA A 435 -5.63 -34.95 3.42
CA ALA A 435 -5.22 -34.55 2.08
C ALA A 435 -6.43 -34.51 1.13
N GLN A 436 -6.77 -33.31 0.67
CA GLN A 436 -7.79 -33.11 -0.36
C GLN A 436 -7.29 -33.63 -1.71
N ILE A 437 -8.19 -33.73 -2.69
CA ILE A 437 -7.84 -33.99 -4.09
C ILE A 437 -8.51 -32.89 -4.93
N THR A 438 -7.71 -32.14 -5.68
CA THR A 438 -8.16 -30.95 -6.42
C THR A 438 -7.22 -30.69 -7.60
N THR A 439 -7.55 -29.75 -8.50
CA THR A 439 -6.64 -29.36 -9.59
C THR A 439 -5.69 -28.24 -9.16
N SER A 440 -4.72 -27.86 -10.01
CA SER A 440 -3.89 -26.68 -9.74
C SER A 440 -4.63 -25.37 -10.00
N ARG A 441 -5.64 -25.39 -10.87
CA ARG A 441 -6.57 -24.28 -11.11
C ARG A 441 -7.42 -23.96 -9.88
N ASP A 442 -8.12 -24.95 -9.33
CA ASP A 442 -9.04 -24.69 -8.22
C ASP A 442 -8.27 -24.28 -6.96
N LEU A 443 -7.13 -24.94 -6.69
CA LEU A 443 -6.25 -24.56 -5.58
C LEU A 443 -5.68 -23.14 -5.71
N ALA A 444 -5.53 -22.61 -6.93
CA ALA A 444 -5.13 -21.23 -7.13
C ALA A 444 -6.22 -20.22 -6.72
N GLY A 445 -7.49 -20.63 -6.68
CA GLY A 445 -8.61 -19.84 -6.16
C GLY A 445 -8.53 -19.54 -4.66
N LEU A 446 -7.75 -20.33 -3.89
CA LEU A 446 -7.47 -19.99 -2.47
C LEU A 446 -6.49 -18.82 -2.30
N VAL A 447 -5.85 -18.37 -3.38
CA VAL A 447 -4.75 -17.39 -3.45
C VAL A 447 -3.73 -17.53 -2.30
N PRO A 448 -3.05 -18.70 -2.19
CA PRO A 448 -2.15 -19.00 -1.06
C PRO A 448 -0.84 -18.18 -1.04
N ILE A 449 -0.66 -17.19 -1.91
CA ILE A 449 0.53 -16.32 -1.94
C ILE A 449 0.08 -14.89 -2.30
N THR A 450 -0.55 -14.21 -1.34
CA THR A 450 -0.80 -12.76 -1.38
C THR A 450 0.47 -11.97 -1.01
N VAL A 451 0.47 -10.65 -1.26
CA VAL A 451 1.42 -9.75 -0.61
C VAL A 451 0.75 -8.41 -0.29
N ALA A 452 0.40 -8.21 0.98
CA ALA A 452 -0.19 -6.97 1.47
C ALA A 452 0.86 -5.90 1.77
N LYS A 453 1.86 -5.72 0.89
CA LYS A 453 2.89 -4.66 1.05
C LYS A 453 2.52 -3.43 0.23
N LEU A 454 2.50 -2.27 0.87
CA LEU A 454 2.19 -0.99 0.25
C LEU A 454 3.25 0.06 0.61
N GLY A 455 3.73 0.82 -0.38
CA GLY A 455 4.74 1.86 -0.17
C GLY A 455 6.18 1.33 -0.06
N ASP A 456 7.04 2.12 0.59
CA ASP A 456 8.49 1.94 0.58
C ASP A 456 9.03 1.04 1.71
N ASP A 457 10.18 0.39 1.48
CA ASP A 457 10.91 -0.41 2.48
C ASP A 457 11.52 0.41 3.63
N LYS A 458 11.50 1.75 3.52
CA LYS A 458 12.07 2.71 4.46
C LYS A 458 11.51 4.10 4.18
N GLY A 459 11.77 5.05 5.09
CA GLY A 459 11.52 6.47 4.86
C GLY A 459 10.73 7.09 6.00
N ALA A 460 9.89 8.09 5.70
CA ALA A 460 8.96 8.64 6.69
C ALA A 460 7.73 7.75 6.80
N LEU A 461 7.32 7.44 8.04
CA LEU A 461 6.09 6.70 8.33
C LEU A 461 4.86 7.58 8.01
N LEU A 462 3.97 7.08 7.16
CA LEU A 462 2.74 7.77 6.74
C LEU A 462 1.50 7.21 7.45
N ALA A 463 1.36 5.89 7.44
CA ALA A 463 0.13 5.20 7.78
C ALA A 463 0.39 3.77 8.25
N GLU A 464 -0.55 3.21 9.00
CA GLU A 464 -0.73 1.76 9.05
C GLU A 464 -1.35 1.28 7.74
N ASN A 465 -1.04 0.04 7.38
CA ASN A 465 -1.62 -0.67 6.28
C ASN A 465 -2.77 -1.55 6.78
N GLN A 466 -3.96 -1.37 6.22
CA GLN A 466 -5.19 -2.11 6.57
C GLN A 466 -5.57 -3.13 5.49
N THR A 467 -4.69 -3.42 4.52
CA THR A 467 -4.93 -4.39 3.43
C THR A 467 -4.91 -5.85 3.92
N SER A 468 -4.52 -6.10 5.16
CA SER A 468 -4.50 -7.42 5.81
C SER A 468 -4.63 -7.27 7.32
N GLY A 469 -5.13 -8.28 8.03
CA GLY A 469 -5.14 -8.30 9.50
C GLY A 469 -3.75 -8.23 10.18
N LEU A 470 -2.66 -8.47 9.44
CA LEU A 470 -1.29 -8.34 9.92
C LEU A 470 -0.83 -6.87 10.00
N LEU A 471 -0.32 -6.45 11.16
CA LEU A 471 0.20 -5.09 11.38
C LEU A 471 1.39 -4.80 10.45
N SER A 472 1.18 -3.89 9.51
CA SER A 472 2.17 -3.45 8.52
C SER A 472 2.15 -1.92 8.40
N MET A 473 3.29 -1.32 8.05
CA MET A 473 3.52 0.12 8.14
C MET A 473 3.94 0.71 6.79
N VAL A 474 3.16 1.65 6.27
CA VAL A 474 3.39 2.34 5.01
C VAL A 474 4.39 3.47 5.21
N HIS A 475 5.55 3.35 4.56
CA HIS A 475 6.56 4.39 4.51
C HIS A 475 6.59 5.07 3.13
N LEU A 476 7.05 6.32 3.09
CA LEU A 476 7.40 7.04 1.86
C LEU A 476 8.89 7.43 1.87
N ASP A 477 9.56 7.25 0.74
CA ASP A 477 10.92 7.74 0.46
C ASP A 477 10.90 8.53 -0.85
N LEU A 478 10.17 9.65 -0.89
CA LEU A 478 10.07 10.52 -2.08
C LEU A 478 11.46 10.95 -2.59
N PRO A 479 12.43 11.35 -1.73
CA PRO A 479 13.79 11.67 -2.18
C PRO A 479 14.49 10.48 -2.87
N GLY A 480 14.35 9.27 -2.32
CA GLY A 480 14.88 8.05 -2.91
C GLY A 480 14.14 7.60 -4.16
N MET A 481 12.84 7.85 -4.29
CA MET A 481 12.09 7.59 -5.51
C MET A 481 12.61 8.42 -6.69
N LEU A 482 12.85 9.72 -6.47
CA LEU A 482 13.40 10.61 -7.50
C LEU A 482 14.85 10.21 -7.87
N ARG A 483 15.74 10.09 -6.88
CA ARG A 483 17.19 9.92 -7.13
C ARG A 483 17.67 8.48 -7.35
N LEU A 484 17.03 7.48 -6.75
CA LEU A 484 17.48 6.08 -6.79
C LEU A 484 16.63 5.20 -7.70
N ARG A 485 15.38 5.60 -8.00
CA ARG A 485 14.42 4.79 -8.78
C ARG A 485 13.95 5.45 -10.07
N ASP A 486 14.42 6.67 -10.35
CA ASP A 486 14.08 7.48 -11.54
C ASP A 486 12.55 7.70 -11.73
N LYS A 487 11.78 7.77 -10.63
CA LYS A 487 10.32 7.96 -10.65
C LYS A 487 9.91 9.38 -10.24
N SER A 488 8.73 9.82 -10.71
CA SER A 488 8.03 10.94 -10.10
C SER A 488 7.64 10.60 -8.66
N GLY A 489 7.65 11.60 -7.77
CA GLY A 489 7.19 11.52 -6.39
C GLY A 489 5.99 12.41 -6.09
N CYS A 490 5.27 12.87 -7.12
CA CYS A 490 4.09 13.69 -6.95
C CYS A 490 2.93 12.90 -6.32
N ILE A 491 2.11 13.57 -5.52
CA ILE A 491 1.03 12.99 -4.74
C ILE A 491 -0.28 13.74 -5.03
N GLY A 492 -1.38 13.02 -5.19
CA GLY A 492 -2.73 13.59 -5.08
C GLY A 492 -3.48 12.97 -3.91
N VAL A 493 -4.22 13.78 -3.17
CA VAL A 493 -5.08 13.37 -2.04
C VAL A 493 -6.49 13.90 -2.26
N THR A 494 -7.48 13.01 -2.28
CA THR A 494 -8.89 13.37 -2.46
C THR A 494 -9.79 12.77 -1.37
N GLY A 495 -11.04 13.25 -1.28
CA GLY A 495 -12.04 12.87 -0.29
C GLY A 495 -12.82 14.08 0.25
N ASP A 496 -13.91 13.83 0.98
CA ASP A 496 -14.81 14.86 1.52
C ASP A 496 -14.13 15.83 2.50
N LEU A 497 -14.81 16.94 2.81
CA LEU A 497 -14.52 17.74 4.00
C LEU A 497 -14.62 16.86 5.27
N GLY A 498 -13.59 16.90 6.12
CA GLY A 498 -13.52 16.09 7.35
C GLY A 498 -13.12 14.61 7.17
N SER A 499 -12.97 14.12 5.93
CA SER A 499 -12.60 12.72 5.63
C SER A 499 -11.20 12.30 6.10
N GLY A 500 -10.26 13.25 6.17
CA GLY A 500 -8.85 13.02 6.51
C GLY A 500 -7.86 13.75 5.60
N LYS A 501 -8.28 14.16 4.38
CA LYS A 501 -7.48 14.85 3.35
C LYS A 501 -6.36 15.74 3.89
N SER A 502 -6.70 16.85 4.55
CA SER A 502 -5.73 17.84 5.02
C SER A 502 -4.84 17.35 6.17
N THR A 503 -5.27 16.34 6.94
CA THR A 503 -4.41 15.67 7.94
C THR A 503 -3.29 14.89 7.26
N THR A 504 -3.60 14.13 6.20
CA THR A 504 -2.62 13.40 5.40
C THR A 504 -1.63 14.34 4.71
N LEU A 505 -2.11 15.44 4.13
CA LEU A 505 -1.28 16.49 3.53
C LEU A 505 -0.32 17.13 4.55
N LYS A 506 -0.78 17.42 5.77
CA LYS A 506 0.06 17.91 6.88
C LYS A 506 1.18 16.94 7.23
N ILE A 507 0.89 15.64 7.32
CA ILE A 507 1.89 14.60 7.63
C ILE A 507 2.95 14.50 6.52
N ILE A 508 2.53 14.56 5.25
CA ILE A 508 3.44 14.63 4.10
C ILE A 508 4.35 15.86 4.19
N ILE A 509 3.81 17.05 4.47
CA ILE A 509 4.59 18.28 4.70
C ILE A 509 5.63 18.10 5.82
N LYS A 510 5.26 17.46 6.94
CA LYS A 510 6.18 17.24 8.05
C LYS A 510 7.29 16.24 7.71
N ALA A 511 6.99 15.21 6.92
CA ALA A 511 8.01 14.31 6.39
C ALA A 511 9.02 15.06 5.50
N ILE A 512 8.53 15.94 4.62
CA ILE A 512 9.38 16.76 3.74
C ILE A 512 10.34 17.64 4.54
N VAL A 513 9.82 18.38 5.52
CA VAL A 513 10.63 19.35 6.29
C VAL A 513 11.51 18.66 7.33
N ASP A 514 10.91 17.90 8.25
CA ASP A 514 11.61 17.43 9.45
C ASP A 514 12.32 16.07 9.27
N CYS A 515 11.90 15.23 8.31
CA CYS A 515 12.56 13.93 8.05
C CYS A 515 13.55 13.97 6.89
N TRP A 516 13.35 14.83 5.89
CA TRP A 516 14.22 14.92 4.70
C TRP A 516 14.99 16.24 4.58
N GLY A 517 14.80 17.20 5.51
CA GLY A 517 15.50 18.49 5.50
C GLY A 517 15.11 19.39 4.32
N GLY A 518 13.92 19.14 3.75
CA GLY A 518 13.49 19.76 2.50
C GLY A 518 13.00 21.20 2.64
N GLN A 519 12.24 21.61 1.63
CA GLN A 519 11.54 22.88 1.58
C GLN A 519 10.13 22.68 1.04
N ILE A 520 9.13 23.25 1.72
CA ILE A 520 7.78 23.38 1.15
C ILE A 520 7.41 24.84 0.90
N ILE A 521 6.57 25.03 -0.12
CA ILE A 521 5.80 26.25 -0.33
C ILE A 521 4.33 25.88 -0.55
N ALA A 522 3.43 26.58 0.13
CA ALA A 522 2.00 26.28 0.14
C ALA A 522 1.14 27.55 0.22
N THR A 523 -0.11 27.43 -0.24
CA THR A 523 -1.18 28.40 -0.01
C THR A 523 -1.92 28.10 1.31
N ASP A 524 -2.46 29.13 1.95
CA ASP A 524 -3.45 28.98 3.03
C ASP A 524 -4.66 29.90 2.80
N ARG A 525 -5.75 29.31 2.32
CA ARG A 525 -7.03 30.01 2.13
C ARG A 525 -7.95 29.93 3.35
N SER A 526 -7.59 29.20 4.42
CA SER A 526 -8.47 29.08 5.59
C SER A 526 -8.55 30.40 6.36
N GLU A 527 -9.78 30.87 6.64
CA GLU A 527 -9.99 32.07 7.46
C GLU A 527 -9.35 31.88 8.86
N THR A 528 -9.54 30.68 9.41
CA THR A 528 -9.01 30.20 10.70
C THR A 528 -7.49 30.05 10.77
N GLY A 529 -6.78 30.01 9.64
CA GLY A 529 -5.33 29.79 9.62
C GLY A 529 -4.91 28.39 10.05
N GLU A 530 -5.67 27.37 9.65
CA GLU A 530 -5.45 25.97 10.03
C GLU A 530 -4.04 25.50 9.63
N TRP A 531 -3.62 25.81 8.39
CA TRP A 531 -2.28 25.52 7.89
C TRP A 531 -1.19 26.29 8.63
N VAL A 532 -1.42 27.58 8.95
CA VAL A 532 -0.50 28.41 9.75
C VAL A 532 -0.28 27.84 11.15
N SER A 533 -1.33 27.32 11.79
CA SER A 533 -1.22 26.69 13.12
C SER A 533 -0.33 25.45 13.09
N TYR A 534 -0.40 24.65 12.02
CA TYR A 534 0.40 23.45 11.86
C TYR A 534 1.84 23.74 11.47
N VAL A 535 2.05 24.63 10.49
CA VAL A 535 3.38 24.94 9.95
C VAL A 535 4.26 25.62 10.99
N LYS A 536 3.69 26.36 11.94
CA LYS A 536 4.40 26.85 13.13
C LYS A 536 4.98 25.76 14.05
N THR A 537 4.67 24.47 13.83
CA THR A 537 5.27 23.32 14.53
C THR A 537 6.40 22.61 13.78
N LEU A 538 6.79 23.12 12.61
CA LEU A 538 7.85 22.57 11.76
C LEU A 538 9.19 23.29 11.97
N THR A 539 10.27 22.73 11.42
CA THR A 539 11.57 23.41 11.38
C THR A 539 11.52 24.65 10.48
N ARG A 540 12.00 25.81 10.99
CA ARG A 540 12.14 27.10 10.27
C ARG A 540 10.97 27.48 9.34
N PRO A 541 9.75 27.69 9.90
CA PRO A 541 8.61 28.15 9.13
C PRO A 541 8.64 29.66 8.92
N THR A 542 8.10 30.12 7.79
CA THR A 542 7.85 31.52 7.48
C THR A 542 6.46 31.66 6.87
N VAL A 543 5.68 32.62 7.36
CA VAL A 543 4.28 32.84 6.95
C VAL A 543 4.17 34.25 6.39
N VAL A 544 3.53 34.40 5.24
CA VAL A 544 3.24 35.69 4.61
C VAL A 544 1.73 35.84 4.51
N ASP A 545 1.14 36.76 5.28
CA ASP A 545 -0.24 37.20 5.03
C ASP A 545 -0.23 38.29 3.96
N LEU A 546 -1.02 38.17 2.89
CA LEU A 546 -0.97 39.15 1.80
C LEU A 546 -1.64 40.50 2.15
N ILE A 547 -2.46 40.56 3.21
CA ILE A 547 -3.11 41.80 3.67
C ILE A 547 -2.37 42.39 4.89
N GLU A 548 -1.81 41.53 5.75
CA GLU A 548 -1.02 41.92 6.91
C GLU A 548 0.45 41.41 6.84
N PRO A 549 1.20 41.65 5.73
CA PRO A 549 2.53 41.09 5.52
C PRO A 549 3.60 41.61 6.49
N GLU A 550 4.38 40.68 7.04
CA GLU A 550 5.67 40.90 7.71
C GLU A 550 6.84 40.90 6.71
N PHE A 551 6.66 40.30 5.53
CA PHE A 551 7.68 40.14 4.48
C PHE A 551 7.13 40.53 3.11
N SER A 552 8.02 41.01 2.23
CA SER A 552 7.73 41.26 0.82
C SER A 552 7.89 39.99 -0.02
N VAL A 553 6.97 39.79 -0.97
CA VAL A 553 7.00 38.76 -2.03
C VAL A 553 7.26 39.36 -3.42
N ASP A 554 7.88 40.54 -3.45
CA ASP A 554 8.30 41.23 -4.66
C ASP A 554 9.41 40.45 -5.39
N PRO A 555 9.20 40.02 -6.66
CA PRO A 555 10.23 39.32 -7.43
C PRO A 555 11.51 40.12 -7.63
N LEU A 556 11.45 41.46 -7.69
CA LEU A 556 12.60 42.35 -7.83
C LEU A 556 13.48 42.38 -6.57
N ARG A 557 12.98 41.85 -5.45
CA ARG A 557 13.64 41.84 -4.13
C ARG A 557 13.98 40.43 -3.65
N MET A 558 13.46 39.41 -4.32
CA MET A 558 13.64 38.00 -3.97
C MET A 558 14.69 37.27 -4.82
N PHE A 559 14.99 37.73 -6.03
CA PHE A 559 15.78 36.98 -7.03
C PHE A 559 16.84 37.84 -7.73
N ASP A 560 17.80 37.16 -8.36
CA ASP A 560 18.80 37.78 -9.23
C ASP A 560 18.14 38.46 -10.46
N PRO A 561 18.70 39.57 -11.00
CA PRO A 561 18.02 40.46 -11.96
C PRO A 561 17.32 39.80 -13.15
N ASP A 562 17.96 38.86 -13.86
CA ASP A 562 17.39 38.12 -15.00
C ASP A 562 16.07 37.38 -14.65
N ARG A 563 16.07 36.71 -13.50
CA ARG A 563 14.91 35.95 -13.02
C ARG A 563 13.86 36.88 -12.43
N ALA A 564 14.30 37.89 -11.68
CA ALA A 564 13.47 38.94 -11.11
C ALA A 564 12.66 39.67 -12.19
N ALA A 565 13.32 40.15 -13.25
CA ALA A 565 12.74 40.79 -14.43
C ALA A 565 11.63 39.93 -15.05
N THR A 566 11.93 38.65 -15.32
CA THR A 566 11.00 37.71 -15.96
C THR A 566 9.74 37.50 -15.12
N VAL A 567 9.89 37.30 -13.81
CA VAL A 567 8.75 37.04 -12.91
C VAL A 567 7.94 38.32 -12.63
N ALA A 568 8.60 39.47 -12.46
CA ALA A 568 7.94 40.77 -12.29
C ALA A 568 7.15 41.18 -13.54
N SER A 569 7.71 40.95 -14.74
CA SER A 569 7.05 41.24 -16.02
C SER A 569 5.77 40.42 -16.18
N ASN A 570 5.85 39.10 -16.02
CA ASN A 570 4.68 38.21 -16.10
C ASN A 570 3.60 38.57 -15.07
N PHE A 571 3.99 38.96 -13.85
CA PHE A 571 3.05 39.42 -12.82
C PHE A 571 2.36 40.74 -13.22
N LEU A 572 3.12 41.76 -13.64
CA LEU A 572 2.58 43.08 -13.98
C LEU A 572 1.72 43.04 -15.26
N VAL A 573 2.15 42.31 -16.29
CA VAL A 573 1.33 42.03 -17.50
C VAL A 573 -0.03 41.44 -17.10
N THR A 574 -0.04 40.47 -16.18
CA THR A 574 -1.27 39.82 -15.68
C THR A 574 -2.13 40.76 -14.81
N LEU A 575 -1.52 41.57 -13.94
CA LEU A 575 -2.21 42.48 -13.02
C LEU A 575 -2.85 43.68 -13.73
N LEU A 576 -2.11 44.29 -14.65
CA LEU A 576 -2.51 45.48 -15.40
C LEU A 576 -3.39 45.11 -16.61
N ASN A 577 -3.33 43.86 -17.07
CA ASN A 577 -3.97 43.34 -18.26
C ASN A 577 -3.54 44.10 -19.52
N VAL A 578 -2.23 44.15 -19.71
CA VAL A 578 -1.53 44.75 -20.86
C VAL A 578 -1.14 43.63 -21.83
N ASP A 579 -1.20 43.87 -23.14
CA ASP A 579 -0.60 42.93 -24.10
C ASP A 579 0.93 43.15 -24.14
N PRO A 580 1.77 42.09 -24.08
CA PRO A 580 3.23 42.23 -24.14
C PRO A 580 3.76 42.93 -25.40
N THR A 581 2.96 43.07 -26.46
CA THR A 581 3.33 43.69 -27.74
C THR A 581 2.73 45.08 -27.97
N ASP A 582 1.81 45.54 -27.10
CA ASP A 582 1.32 46.93 -27.09
C ASP A 582 2.37 47.90 -26.54
N GLU A 583 2.19 49.22 -26.73
CA GLU A 583 3.14 50.26 -26.28
C GLU A 583 3.45 50.18 -24.78
N GLU A 584 2.43 49.93 -23.94
CA GLU A 584 2.61 49.65 -22.51
C GLU A 584 3.46 48.40 -22.22
N GLY A 585 3.27 47.33 -22.99
CA GLY A 585 3.98 46.05 -22.80
C GLY A 585 5.44 46.15 -23.20
N VAL A 586 5.72 46.82 -24.31
CA VAL A 586 7.07 47.11 -24.79
C VAL A 586 7.80 48.05 -23.83
N LEU A 587 7.16 49.11 -23.34
CA LEU A 587 7.75 49.98 -22.32
C LEU A 587 8.06 49.20 -21.03
N LEU A 588 7.10 48.43 -20.51
CA LEU A 588 7.29 47.62 -19.31
C LEU A 588 8.44 46.61 -19.46
N GLY A 589 8.53 45.94 -20.62
CA GLY A 589 9.62 45.00 -20.93
C GLY A 589 11.00 45.68 -20.99
N ASN A 590 11.08 46.91 -21.51
CA ASN A 590 12.32 47.69 -21.52
C ASN A 590 12.73 48.13 -20.10
N LEU A 591 11.78 48.64 -19.30
CA LEU A 591 12.04 49.09 -17.93
C LEU A 591 12.43 47.96 -16.98
N LEU A 592 11.98 46.73 -17.26
CA LEU A 592 12.34 45.52 -16.52
C LEU A 592 13.57 44.79 -17.11
N SER A 593 14.21 45.30 -18.16
CA SER A 593 15.46 44.70 -18.67
C SER A 593 16.59 44.84 -17.63
N GLN A 594 17.48 43.84 -17.55
CA GLN A 594 18.54 43.80 -16.54
C GLN A 594 19.38 45.09 -16.52
N ASP A 595 19.92 45.49 -17.67
CA ASP A 595 20.72 46.70 -17.83
C ASP A 595 19.99 47.94 -17.28
N TYR A 596 18.68 48.06 -17.56
CA TYR A 596 17.88 49.21 -17.13
C TYR A 596 17.60 49.21 -15.62
N LEU A 597 17.32 48.03 -15.03
CA LEU A 597 17.12 47.87 -13.60
C LEU A 597 18.41 48.19 -12.81
N GLU A 598 19.57 47.78 -13.33
CA GLU A 598 20.88 48.06 -12.73
C GLU A 598 21.27 49.55 -12.87
N ASP A 599 21.17 50.14 -14.07
CA ASP A 599 21.50 51.55 -14.32
C ASP A 599 20.67 52.53 -13.49
N HIS A 600 19.40 52.20 -13.20
CA HIS A 600 18.45 53.04 -12.46
C HIS A 600 18.25 52.61 -11.00
N GLN A 601 18.96 51.59 -10.52
CA GLN A 601 18.90 51.06 -9.14
C GLN A 601 17.47 50.71 -8.67
N LEU A 602 16.70 50.03 -9.54
CA LEU A 602 15.28 49.74 -9.32
C LEU A 602 15.06 48.47 -8.50
N GLU A 603 15.51 48.51 -7.24
CA GLU A 603 15.46 47.40 -6.25
C GLU A 603 14.05 47.07 -5.70
N GLY A 604 12.97 47.25 -6.50
CA GLY A 604 11.60 46.94 -6.06
C GLY A 604 10.49 47.47 -6.96
N LEU A 605 9.28 46.90 -6.83
CA LEU A 605 8.07 47.34 -7.53
C LEU A 605 7.55 48.69 -7.01
N GLY A 606 7.82 49.05 -5.75
CA GLY A 606 7.56 50.39 -5.23
C GLY A 606 8.52 51.44 -5.82
N ALA A 607 9.81 51.09 -5.97
CA ALA A 607 10.79 51.89 -6.68
C ALA A 607 10.45 52.04 -8.19
N LEU A 608 10.08 50.95 -8.86
CA LEU A 608 9.64 50.97 -10.26
C LEU A 608 8.39 51.85 -10.46
N LEU A 609 7.44 51.82 -9.53
CA LEU A 609 6.27 52.70 -9.56
C LEU A 609 6.66 54.18 -9.40
N GLN A 610 7.61 54.50 -8.52
CA GLN A 610 8.13 55.85 -8.37
C GLN A 610 8.83 56.33 -9.65
N HIS A 611 9.65 55.48 -10.26
CA HIS A 611 10.34 55.77 -11.54
C HIS A 611 9.37 55.96 -12.71
N LEU A 612 8.37 55.08 -12.86
CA LEU A 612 7.27 55.25 -13.82
C LEU A 612 6.48 56.54 -13.59
N THR A 613 6.34 56.99 -12.34
CA THR A 613 5.67 58.27 -12.02
C THR A 613 6.53 59.48 -12.40
N GLU A 614 7.86 59.37 -12.33
CA GLU A 614 8.80 60.40 -12.77
C GLU A 614 8.86 60.49 -14.30
N LEU A 615 9.07 59.35 -14.99
CA LEU A 615 8.99 59.24 -16.45
C LEU A 615 7.62 59.73 -16.98
N GLY A 616 6.56 59.44 -16.24
CA GLY A 616 5.19 59.87 -16.52
C GLY A 616 4.95 61.39 -16.49
N LYS A 617 5.96 62.22 -16.19
CA LYS A 617 5.89 63.66 -16.43
C LYS A 617 5.92 63.96 -17.93
N ASP A 618 6.88 63.39 -18.65
CA ASP A 618 7.12 63.69 -20.07
C ASP A 618 6.56 62.61 -21.01
N ASP A 619 6.48 61.34 -20.59
CA ASP A 619 5.97 60.22 -21.36
C ASP A 619 4.50 59.87 -20.98
N GLU A 620 3.62 59.73 -21.97
CA GLU A 620 2.19 59.42 -21.73
C GLU A 620 1.90 57.94 -21.45
N VAL A 621 2.70 57.02 -22.01
CA VAL A 621 2.60 55.58 -21.79
C VAL A 621 3.08 55.24 -20.37
N ALA A 622 4.19 55.84 -19.93
CA ALA A 622 4.68 55.75 -18.55
C ALA A 622 3.65 56.31 -17.56
N ARG A 623 3.04 57.46 -17.86
CA ARG A 623 1.98 58.09 -17.05
C ARG A 623 0.76 57.17 -16.89
N LYS A 624 0.38 56.47 -17.96
CA LYS A 624 -0.73 55.50 -18.00
C LYS A 624 -0.43 54.26 -17.13
N LEU A 625 0.76 53.66 -17.30
CA LEU A 625 1.24 52.54 -16.48
C LEU A 625 1.34 52.90 -15.00
N ALA A 626 1.98 54.03 -14.67
CA ALA A 626 2.07 54.55 -13.32
C ALA A 626 0.68 54.71 -12.67
N GLY A 627 -0.27 55.29 -13.41
CA GLY A 627 -1.66 55.44 -12.99
C GLY A 627 -2.34 54.09 -12.67
N GLN A 628 -2.16 53.08 -13.53
CA GLN A 628 -2.73 51.75 -13.33
C GLN A 628 -2.10 51.00 -12.14
N MET A 629 -0.77 51.00 -12.02
CA MET A 629 -0.06 50.37 -10.90
C MET A 629 -0.41 51.02 -9.55
N ASN A 630 -0.47 52.35 -9.52
CA ASN A 630 -0.82 53.15 -8.34
C ASN A 630 -2.25 52.89 -7.80
N VAL A 631 -3.18 52.41 -8.64
CA VAL A 631 -4.52 51.96 -8.21
C VAL A 631 -4.45 50.70 -7.34
N TYR A 632 -3.48 49.82 -7.58
CA TYR A 632 -3.24 48.61 -6.79
C TYR A 632 -2.30 48.88 -5.62
N ALA A 633 -1.17 49.57 -5.81
CA ALA A 633 -0.16 49.80 -4.77
C ALA A 633 -0.71 50.49 -3.51
N ARG A 634 -1.77 51.30 -3.62
CA ARG A 634 -2.46 51.95 -2.49
C ARG A 634 -3.42 51.04 -1.71
N LYS A 635 -3.52 49.76 -2.05
CA LYS A 635 -4.46 48.80 -1.45
C LYS A 635 -3.77 47.92 -0.40
N PRO A 636 -4.37 47.67 0.78
CA PRO A 636 -3.74 46.83 1.81
C PRO A 636 -3.32 45.43 1.32
N PHE A 637 -4.13 44.81 0.46
CA PHE A 637 -3.84 43.49 -0.12
C PHE A 637 -2.64 43.45 -1.09
N ALA A 638 -2.15 44.61 -1.54
CA ALA A 638 -1.00 44.72 -2.42
C ALA A 638 0.29 45.12 -1.67
N ARG A 639 0.22 45.36 -0.35
CA ARG A 639 1.36 45.82 0.46
C ARG A 639 2.55 44.86 0.37
N ALA A 640 2.30 43.56 0.30
CA ALA A 640 3.35 42.54 0.19
C ALA A 640 4.22 42.67 -1.07
N LEU A 641 3.77 43.42 -2.08
CA LEU A 641 4.46 43.59 -3.37
C LEU A 641 5.02 45.00 -3.59
N PHE A 642 4.33 46.04 -3.11
CA PHE A 642 4.68 47.45 -3.41
C PHE A 642 5.22 48.24 -2.21
N ASP A 643 5.34 47.62 -1.03
CA ASP A 643 5.88 48.28 0.17
C ASP A 643 7.38 47.99 0.32
N ASP A 644 8.20 48.91 -0.18
CA ASP A 644 9.66 48.83 -0.13
C ASP A 644 10.19 48.79 1.32
N SER A 645 9.39 49.17 2.34
CA SER A 645 9.81 49.13 3.75
C SER A 645 9.80 47.74 4.38
N LEU A 646 9.08 46.78 3.78
CA LEU A 646 9.09 45.38 4.21
C LEU A 646 10.43 44.71 3.84
N PRO A 647 11.00 43.83 4.69
CA PRO A 647 12.12 42.99 4.29
C PRO A 647 11.69 41.96 3.23
N PRO A 648 12.57 41.59 2.27
CA PRO A 648 12.27 40.49 1.35
C PRO A 648 12.10 39.16 2.10
N LEU A 649 11.26 38.27 1.57
CA LEU A 649 11.05 36.93 2.11
C LEU A 649 12.38 36.14 2.19
N PRO A 650 12.84 35.70 3.38
CA PRO A 650 14.05 34.87 3.54
C PRO A 650 13.80 33.42 3.08
N TRP A 651 13.54 33.27 1.78
CA TRP A 651 13.07 32.01 1.19
C TRP A 651 14.16 30.94 1.12
N ARG A 652 15.45 31.31 1.16
CA ARG A 652 16.56 30.34 1.17
C ARG A 652 16.72 29.69 2.55
N GLU A 653 16.55 30.46 3.62
CA GLU A 653 16.68 30.06 5.02
C GLU A 653 15.46 29.28 5.53
N SER A 654 14.29 29.61 4.97
CA SER A 654 13.01 28.96 5.24
C SER A 654 13.01 27.47 4.88
N SER A 655 12.29 26.65 5.65
CA SER A 655 12.00 25.26 5.29
C SER A 655 10.51 24.99 5.07
N ALA A 656 9.63 25.88 5.56
CA ALA A 656 8.22 25.90 5.17
C ALA A 656 7.77 27.34 4.91
N ILE A 657 7.30 27.62 3.71
CA ILE A 657 6.74 28.92 3.30
C ILE A 657 5.22 28.75 3.13
N VAL A 658 4.42 29.53 3.86
CA VAL A 658 2.96 29.56 3.69
C VAL A 658 2.52 30.97 3.32
N ILE A 659 1.91 31.12 2.15
CA ILE A 659 1.34 32.38 1.68
C ILE A 659 -0.17 32.33 1.93
N ARG A 660 -0.67 33.19 2.83
CA ARG A 660 -2.10 33.25 3.16
C ARG A 660 -2.85 34.04 2.11
N THR A 661 -3.85 33.40 1.54
CA THR A 661 -4.72 33.91 0.47
C THR A 661 -6.19 33.95 0.90
N ASN A 662 -6.48 33.65 2.16
CA ASN A 662 -7.82 33.58 2.76
C ASN A 662 -8.72 34.81 2.50
N ARG A 663 -8.13 36.01 2.40
CA ARG A 663 -8.83 37.28 2.11
C ARG A 663 -8.65 37.78 0.67
N VAL A 664 -8.10 36.96 -0.23
CA VAL A 664 -7.84 37.30 -1.63
C VAL A 664 -8.86 36.57 -2.52
N GLU A 665 -9.89 37.28 -2.99
CA GLU A 665 -10.87 36.72 -3.93
C GLU A 665 -10.21 36.32 -5.25
N MET A 666 -10.48 35.11 -5.75
CA MET A 666 -10.22 34.75 -7.15
C MET A 666 -11.47 34.98 -8.03
N PRO A 667 -11.28 35.26 -9.33
CA PRO A 667 -12.34 35.19 -10.31
C PRO A 667 -12.71 33.73 -10.62
N LYS A 668 -13.97 33.50 -10.97
CA LYS A 668 -14.44 32.23 -11.53
C LYS A 668 -14.09 32.16 -13.02
N THR A 669 -13.98 30.96 -13.58
CA THR A 669 -13.66 30.72 -15.00
C THR A 669 -14.57 31.52 -15.93
N ASN A 670 -15.89 31.51 -15.68
CA ASN A 670 -16.87 32.27 -16.48
C ASN A 670 -16.78 33.81 -16.34
N GLU A 671 -16.04 34.34 -15.36
CA GLU A 671 -15.69 35.77 -15.25
C GLU A 671 -14.39 36.11 -16.01
N LEU A 672 -13.58 35.11 -16.37
CA LEU A 672 -12.39 35.22 -17.23
C LEU A 672 -12.77 35.09 -18.71
N ASP A 673 -13.60 34.09 -19.06
CA ASP A 673 -14.02 33.77 -20.44
C ASP A 673 -14.83 34.87 -21.12
N ASN A 674 -15.37 35.83 -20.34
CA ASN A 674 -16.26 36.87 -20.82
C ASN A 674 -15.63 38.27 -20.70
N PRO A 675 -15.15 38.87 -21.81
CA PRO A 675 -14.47 40.18 -21.79
C PRO A 675 -15.28 41.33 -21.19
N ASN A 676 -16.61 41.27 -21.21
CA ASN A 676 -17.47 42.32 -20.65
C ASN A 676 -17.62 42.17 -19.12
N ILE A 677 -17.70 40.93 -18.62
CA ILE A 677 -17.65 40.66 -17.17
C ILE A 677 -16.26 41.01 -16.64
N TYR A 678 -15.19 40.60 -17.34
CA TYR A 678 -13.81 40.93 -16.97
C TYR A 678 -13.57 42.44 -16.85
N LYS A 679 -14.11 43.26 -17.79
CA LYS A 679 -14.03 44.73 -17.74
C LYS A 679 -14.73 45.37 -16.53
N THR A 680 -15.74 44.70 -15.97
CA THR A 680 -16.53 45.15 -14.80
C THR A 680 -16.13 44.47 -13.49
N MET A 681 -15.20 43.52 -13.54
CA MET A 681 -14.63 42.80 -12.40
C MET A 681 -13.98 43.74 -11.37
N ARG A 682 -14.17 43.44 -10.08
CA ARG A 682 -13.54 44.13 -8.94
C ARG A 682 -12.00 44.05 -9.00
N LEU A 683 -11.33 45.10 -8.52
CA LEU A 683 -9.85 45.17 -8.47
C LEU A 683 -9.26 44.04 -7.64
N GLU A 684 -9.94 43.70 -6.55
CA GLU A 684 -9.59 42.64 -5.60
C GLU A 684 -9.46 41.28 -6.30
N LYS A 685 -10.38 40.95 -7.22
CA LYS A 685 -10.33 39.72 -8.05
C LYS A 685 -9.25 39.74 -9.12
N ARG A 686 -9.02 40.88 -9.77
CA ARG A 686 -7.93 41.02 -10.75
C ARG A 686 -6.56 40.84 -10.09
N PHE A 687 -6.39 41.46 -8.92
CA PHE A 687 -5.23 41.24 -8.08
C PHE A 687 -5.09 39.78 -7.68
N GLY A 688 -6.18 39.12 -7.23
CA GLY A 688 -6.16 37.69 -6.90
C GLY A 688 -5.70 36.79 -8.05
N ARG A 689 -6.19 37.02 -9.28
CA ARG A 689 -5.71 36.31 -10.49
C ARG A 689 -4.19 36.42 -10.65
N ALA A 690 -3.66 37.64 -10.56
CA ALA A 690 -2.23 37.89 -10.70
C ALA A 690 -1.42 37.32 -9.52
N ALA A 691 -1.92 37.45 -8.29
CA ALA A 691 -1.27 37.00 -7.07
C ALA A 691 -1.14 35.47 -6.99
N TYR A 692 -2.20 34.70 -7.25
CA TYR A 692 -2.10 33.23 -7.29
C TYR A 692 -1.22 32.75 -8.44
N THR A 693 -1.24 33.44 -9.60
CA THR A 693 -0.35 33.11 -10.72
C THR A 693 1.11 33.35 -10.34
N LEU A 694 1.40 34.46 -9.65
CA LEU A 694 2.71 34.71 -9.05
C LEU A 694 3.06 33.64 -8.02
N ILE A 695 2.16 33.22 -7.13
CA ILE A 695 2.43 32.16 -6.13
C ILE A 695 2.86 30.86 -6.80
N SER A 696 2.18 30.39 -7.86
CA SER A 696 2.62 29.19 -8.60
C SER A 696 3.97 29.38 -9.29
N THR A 697 4.26 30.57 -9.84
CA THR A 697 5.57 30.90 -10.41
C THR A 697 6.68 30.96 -9.35
N LEU A 698 6.43 31.58 -8.19
CA LEU A 698 7.32 31.57 -7.02
C LEU A 698 7.55 30.12 -6.56
N ALA A 699 6.52 29.28 -6.56
CA ALA A 699 6.62 27.89 -6.18
C ALA A 699 7.55 27.09 -7.08
N ARG A 700 7.40 27.18 -8.42
CA ARG A 700 8.38 26.58 -9.35
C ARG A 700 9.77 27.15 -9.10
N VAL A 701 9.91 28.48 -9.06
CA VAL A 701 11.22 29.14 -8.93
C VAL A 701 11.95 28.70 -7.67
N ILE A 702 11.29 28.70 -6.50
CA ILE A 702 11.88 28.32 -5.22
C ILE A 702 12.18 26.82 -5.19
N CYS A 703 11.26 25.97 -5.64
CA CYS A 703 11.46 24.52 -5.60
C CYS A 703 12.48 24.00 -6.63
N PHE A 704 12.77 24.74 -7.72
CA PHE A 704 13.68 24.30 -8.78
C PHE A 704 15.08 24.91 -8.68
N ASP A 705 15.34 25.81 -7.73
CA ASP A 705 16.60 26.57 -7.61
C ASP A 705 17.79 25.71 -7.17
N ASP A 706 17.61 24.90 -6.11
CA ASP A 706 18.66 24.03 -5.56
C ASP A 706 18.31 22.55 -5.76
N PRO A 707 18.81 21.88 -6.82
CA PRO A 707 18.57 20.45 -7.04
C PRO A 707 19.27 19.54 -6.03
N THR A 708 20.03 20.09 -5.07
CA THR A 708 20.64 19.33 -3.96
C THR A 708 19.67 19.14 -2.79
N ARG A 709 18.78 20.12 -2.52
CA ARG A 709 17.76 20.13 -1.45
C ARG A 709 16.40 19.64 -1.97
N PHE A 710 15.71 18.79 -1.21
CA PHE A 710 14.41 18.26 -1.65
C PHE A 710 13.32 19.33 -1.50
N ALA A 711 12.46 19.51 -2.50
CA ALA A 711 11.45 20.57 -2.48
C ALA A 711 10.04 20.09 -2.85
N ALA A 712 9.00 20.78 -2.38
CA ALA A 712 7.64 20.52 -2.79
C ALA A 712 6.76 21.78 -2.86
N TYR A 713 5.96 21.88 -3.92
CA TYR A 713 4.80 22.77 -3.99
C TYR A 713 3.58 21.99 -3.50
N ILE A 714 2.86 22.55 -2.52
CA ILE A 714 1.64 21.98 -1.95
C ILE A 714 0.47 22.91 -2.26
N GLU A 715 -0.57 22.39 -2.90
CA GLU A 715 -1.83 23.11 -3.11
C GLU A 715 -2.98 22.27 -2.53
N ASP A 716 -3.50 22.66 -1.36
CA ASP A 716 -4.79 22.16 -0.86
C ASP A 716 -5.91 23.03 -1.44
N GLU A 717 -7.01 22.42 -1.85
CA GLU A 717 -8.03 22.99 -2.74
C GLU A 717 -7.55 23.34 -4.16
N ALA A 718 -6.84 22.38 -4.78
CA ALA A 718 -6.26 22.45 -6.12
C ALA A 718 -7.23 22.93 -7.22
N HIS A 719 -8.54 22.70 -7.07
CA HIS A 719 -9.59 23.19 -7.97
C HIS A 719 -9.54 24.71 -8.23
N ASN A 720 -8.98 25.49 -7.30
CA ASN A 720 -8.83 26.94 -7.46
C ASN A 720 -7.68 27.29 -8.41
N ALA A 721 -6.57 26.56 -8.32
CA ALA A 721 -5.41 26.76 -9.17
C ALA A 721 -5.63 26.18 -10.56
N THR A 722 -6.23 25.00 -10.67
CA THR A 722 -6.49 24.35 -11.96
C THR A 722 -7.61 25.00 -12.77
N GLY A 723 -8.39 25.90 -12.16
CA GLY A 723 -9.28 26.84 -12.86
C GLY A 723 -8.59 27.97 -13.63
N ASN A 724 -7.24 28.00 -13.69
CA ASN A 724 -6.45 29.01 -14.41
C ASN A 724 -5.27 28.35 -15.16
N ASP A 725 -5.31 28.37 -16.50
CA ASP A 725 -4.33 27.74 -17.40
C ASP A 725 -2.86 28.06 -17.07
N LEU A 726 -2.56 29.28 -16.60
CA LEU A 726 -1.20 29.68 -16.23
C LEU A 726 -0.66 28.85 -15.06
N GLN A 727 -1.51 28.55 -14.07
CA GLN A 727 -1.16 27.75 -12.89
C GLN A 727 -1.19 26.24 -13.22
N VAL A 728 -2.08 25.81 -14.12
CA VAL A 728 -2.02 24.46 -14.72
C VAL A 728 -0.70 24.23 -15.45
N GLY A 729 -0.18 25.23 -16.18
CA GLY A 729 1.12 25.16 -16.84
C GLY A 729 2.30 25.00 -15.86
N GLU A 730 2.27 25.75 -14.75
CA GLU A 730 3.24 25.61 -13.65
C GLU A 730 3.18 24.21 -13.01
N MET A 731 2.00 23.73 -12.63
CA MET A 731 1.81 22.39 -12.06
C MET A 731 2.16 21.26 -13.04
N THR A 732 1.84 21.44 -14.32
CA THR A 732 2.24 20.53 -15.41
C THR A 732 3.76 20.42 -15.52
N THR A 733 4.48 21.52 -15.26
CA THR A 733 5.95 21.54 -15.23
C THR A 733 6.50 20.75 -14.05
N PHE A 734 5.88 20.82 -12.86
CA PHE A 734 6.27 19.95 -11.73
C PHE A 734 6.11 18.46 -12.05
N VAL A 735 4.95 18.01 -12.57
CA VAL A 735 4.73 16.56 -12.81
C VAL A 735 5.57 15.99 -13.96
N ARG A 736 6.04 16.84 -14.89
CA ARG A 736 6.93 16.45 -16.00
C ARG A 736 8.41 16.54 -15.65
N ASP A 737 8.84 17.64 -15.02
CA ASP A 737 10.25 18.00 -14.86
C ASP A 737 10.74 18.04 -13.41
N GLY A 738 9.86 18.07 -12.40
CA GLY A 738 10.23 18.13 -10.97
C GLY A 738 11.23 17.04 -10.55
N ARG A 739 11.13 15.85 -11.15
CA ARG A 739 12.11 14.76 -10.99
C ARG A 739 13.57 15.19 -11.26
N LYS A 740 13.79 16.03 -12.27
CA LYS A 740 15.11 16.57 -12.65
C LYS A 740 15.61 17.61 -11.64
N HIS A 741 14.68 18.37 -11.06
CA HIS A 741 14.94 19.45 -10.10
C HIS A 741 14.89 19.00 -8.64
N PHE A 742 14.76 17.69 -8.37
CA PHE A 742 14.61 17.12 -7.04
C PHE A 742 13.38 17.68 -6.27
N ALA A 743 12.31 17.98 -7.01
CA ALA A 743 11.09 18.60 -6.52
C ALA A 743 9.83 17.78 -6.87
N VAL A 744 8.76 17.94 -6.07
CA VAL A 744 7.46 17.27 -6.27
C VAL A 744 6.28 18.25 -6.15
N LEU A 745 5.14 17.85 -6.72
CA LEU A 745 3.84 18.50 -6.51
C LEU A 745 2.98 17.63 -5.58
N VAL A 746 2.30 18.24 -4.64
CA VAL A 746 1.33 17.60 -3.74
C VAL A 746 0.01 18.34 -3.84
N LEU A 747 -1.06 17.65 -4.26
CA LEU A 747 -2.39 18.24 -4.46
C LEU A 747 -3.42 17.69 -3.47
N GLY A 748 -4.29 18.56 -2.97
CA GLY A 748 -5.50 18.22 -2.23
C GLY A 748 -6.75 18.78 -2.92
N SER A 749 -7.79 17.97 -3.15
CA SER A 749 -9.11 18.48 -3.61
C SER A 749 -10.24 17.45 -3.40
N HIS A 750 -11.41 17.64 -4.03
CA HIS A 750 -12.60 16.79 -3.83
C HIS A 750 -12.97 15.94 -5.05
N ASP A 751 -12.80 16.43 -6.28
CA ASP A 751 -13.07 15.68 -7.51
C ASP A 751 -11.74 15.46 -8.28
N PRO A 752 -11.17 14.24 -8.27
CA PRO A 752 -9.88 14.01 -8.91
C PRO A 752 -9.92 14.10 -10.44
N GLU A 753 -11.09 13.97 -11.08
CA GLU A 753 -11.24 14.10 -12.54
C GLU A 753 -11.42 15.56 -12.99
N ALA A 754 -11.91 16.44 -12.12
CA ALA A 754 -12.05 17.87 -12.40
C ALA A 754 -10.86 18.70 -11.89
N ASP A 755 -10.37 18.41 -10.68
CA ASP A 755 -9.56 19.35 -9.90
C ASP A 755 -8.04 19.19 -10.11
N PHE A 756 -7.57 18.05 -10.62
CA PHE A 756 -6.14 17.71 -10.73
C PHE A 756 -5.55 17.95 -12.13
N GLY A 757 -6.09 18.93 -12.87
CA GLY A 757 -5.63 19.29 -14.21
C GLY A 757 -6.09 18.30 -15.29
N ASP A 758 -5.45 18.33 -16.45
CA ASP A 758 -5.83 17.50 -17.61
C ASP A 758 -5.54 16.00 -17.40
N GLU A 759 -6.05 15.14 -18.30
CA GLU A 759 -5.79 13.69 -18.26
C GLU A 759 -4.29 13.36 -18.22
N THR A 760 -3.45 14.14 -18.92
CA THR A 760 -1.99 13.97 -18.89
C THR A 760 -1.43 14.24 -17.49
N MET A 761 -1.77 15.38 -16.88
CA MET A 761 -1.32 15.77 -15.55
C MET A 761 -1.78 14.76 -14.49
N ARG A 762 -3.06 14.36 -14.52
CA ARG A 762 -3.62 13.34 -13.63
C ARG A 762 -2.95 11.98 -13.79
N GLY A 763 -2.66 11.58 -15.03
CA GLY A 763 -1.93 10.35 -15.35
C GLY A 763 -0.49 10.33 -14.81
N LEU A 764 0.16 11.50 -14.76
CA LEU A 764 1.53 11.69 -14.26
C LEU A 764 1.64 11.80 -12.72
N ILE A 765 0.54 11.73 -11.98
CA ILE A 765 0.54 11.60 -10.51
C ILE A 765 0.61 10.10 -10.15
N PRO A 766 1.75 9.58 -9.63
CA PRO A 766 1.91 8.14 -9.34
C PRO A 766 1.33 7.71 -7.99
N ILE A 767 1.44 8.55 -6.95
CA ILE A 767 0.92 8.26 -5.61
C ILE A 767 -0.47 8.90 -5.49
N ARG A 768 -1.48 8.11 -5.16
CA ARG A 768 -2.88 8.54 -5.12
C ARG A 768 -3.49 8.08 -3.80
N ILE A 769 -4.03 9.02 -3.03
CA ILE A 769 -4.71 8.72 -1.77
C ILE A 769 -6.17 9.18 -1.90
N VAL A 770 -7.09 8.28 -1.58
CA VAL A 770 -8.53 8.47 -1.69
C VAL A 770 -9.12 8.21 -0.30
N HIS A 771 -9.36 9.30 0.44
CA HIS A 771 -10.24 9.25 1.61
C HIS A 771 -11.70 9.14 1.16
N ARG A 772 -12.58 8.86 2.14
CA ARG A 772 -14.03 8.76 1.99
C ARG A 772 -14.65 9.83 1.08
N GLN A 773 -15.59 9.40 0.25
CA GLN A 773 -16.43 10.23 -0.62
C GLN A 773 -17.89 9.83 -0.38
N GLU A 774 -18.76 10.68 0.19
CA GLU A 774 -20.18 10.34 0.43
C GLU A 774 -20.99 10.19 -0.86
N ASP A 775 -20.73 11.06 -1.83
CA ASP A 775 -21.39 11.06 -3.13
C ASP A 775 -20.92 9.89 -4.00
N GLU A 776 -21.88 9.26 -4.69
CA GLU A 776 -21.59 8.10 -5.55
C GLU A 776 -20.74 8.48 -6.77
N THR A 777 -20.99 9.64 -7.36
CA THR A 777 -20.25 10.09 -8.55
C THR A 777 -18.80 10.37 -8.18
N LEU A 778 -18.56 11.08 -7.07
CA LEU A 778 -17.21 11.34 -6.56
C LEU A 778 -16.49 10.06 -6.11
N ALA A 779 -17.20 9.11 -5.49
CA ALA A 779 -16.65 7.80 -5.16
C ALA A 779 -16.22 7.03 -6.43
N LYS A 780 -17.10 6.90 -7.42
CA LYS A 780 -16.82 6.20 -8.69
C LYS A 780 -15.67 6.85 -9.48
N LYS A 781 -15.64 8.19 -9.55
CA LYS A 781 -14.49 8.93 -10.10
C LYS A 781 -13.19 8.66 -9.35
N SER A 782 -13.24 8.62 -8.02
CA SER A 782 -12.05 8.41 -7.19
C SER A 782 -11.52 6.99 -7.29
N LEU A 783 -12.37 5.97 -7.34
CA LEU A 783 -11.99 4.58 -7.61
C LEU A 783 -11.37 4.43 -9.00
N ARG A 784 -11.98 5.05 -10.03
CA ARG A 784 -11.43 5.06 -11.40
C ARG A 784 -10.06 5.75 -11.47
N TRP A 785 -9.89 6.88 -10.80
CA TRP A 785 -8.60 7.59 -10.74
C TRP A 785 -7.55 6.82 -9.93
N LEU A 786 -7.94 6.15 -8.84
CA LEU A 786 -7.09 5.21 -8.11
C LEU A 786 -6.70 4.01 -9.00
N GLY A 787 -7.59 3.56 -9.88
CA GLY A 787 -7.41 2.44 -10.81
C GLY A 787 -7.98 1.13 -10.29
N MET A 788 -9.03 1.20 -9.46
CA MET A 788 -9.92 0.09 -9.11
C MET A 788 -11.15 0.11 -10.02
N ASP A 789 -11.99 -0.93 -9.97
CA ASP A 789 -13.28 -0.87 -10.66
C ASP A 789 -14.18 0.19 -9.98
N ALA A 790 -14.97 0.89 -10.80
CA ALA A 790 -15.89 1.94 -10.39
C ALA A 790 -17.36 1.52 -10.56
N GLU A 791 -17.63 0.39 -11.21
CA GLU A 791 -18.98 -0.16 -11.33
C GLU A 791 -19.21 -1.36 -10.37
N ASP A 792 -18.20 -1.69 -9.56
CA ASP A 792 -18.29 -2.60 -8.40
C ASP A 792 -19.03 -1.90 -7.25
N GLU A 793 -20.23 -2.40 -6.93
CA GLU A 793 -21.10 -1.78 -5.92
C GLU A 793 -20.54 -1.92 -4.49
N ASP A 794 -19.81 -2.99 -4.18
CA ASP A 794 -19.26 -3.21 -2.83
C ASP A 794 -18.07 -2.27 -2.57
N LEU A 795 -17.16 -2.11 -3.54
CA LEU A 795 -16.07 -1.13 -3.47
C LEU A 795 -16.59 0.32 -3.38
N VAL A 796 -17.65 0.64 -4.13
CA VAL A 796 -18.31 1.95 -4.06
C VAL A 796 -18.95 2.17 -2.70
N ASN A 797 -19.66 1.16 -2.15
CA ASN A 797 -20.28 1.27 -0.83
C ASN A 797 -19.25 1.35 0.30
N GLU A 798 -18.13 0.62 0.21
CA GLU A 798 -17.06 0.66 1.21
C GLU A 798 -16.39 2.04 1.26
N LEU A 799 -16.05 2.63 0.12
CA LEU A 799 -15.47 3.97 0.06
C LEU A 799 -16.43 5.06 0.57
N ARG A 800 -17.74 4.88 0.38
CA ARG A 800 -18.77 5.82 0.84
C ARG A 800 -19.08 5.68 2.33
N THR A 801 -19.13 4.45 2.85
CA THR A 801 -19.78 4.16 4.13
C THR A 801 -18.92 3.46 5.19
N ASP A 802 -17.84 2.75 4.80
CA ASP A 802 -16.89 2.10 5.72
C ASP A 802 -15.45 2.64 5.59
N THR A 803 -15.20 3.73 4.86
CA THR A 803 -13.93 4.46 4.94
C THR A 803 -14.10 5.64 5.87
N SER A 804 -13.44 5.67 7.03
CA SER A 804 -13.65 6.73 8.05
C SER A 804 -15.14 7.01 8.37
N PRO A 805 -15.97 5.99 8.72
CA PRO A 805 -17.40 6.14 8.95
C PRO A 805 -17.74 7.19 10.02
N GLN A 806 -18.78 7.99 9.79
CA GLN A 806 -19.30 8.94 10.78
C GLN A 806 -20.39 8.29 11.66
N ILE A 807 -20.21 8.36 12.98
CA ILE A 807 -21.20 7.96 13.98
C ILE A 807 -21.51 9.19 14.84
N GLY A 808 -22.76 9.68 14.80
CA GLY A 808 -23.16 10.89 15.54
C GLY A 808 -22.40 12.15 15.09
N ASN A 809 -22.23 12.32 13.78
CA ASN A 809 -21.48 13.42 13.14
C ASN A 809 -19.98 13.49 13.52
N GLN A 810 -19.39 12.39 14.02
CA GLN A 810 -17.95 12.28 14.25
C GLN A 810 -17.42 10.95 13.75
N VAL A 811 -16.21 10.95 13.18
CA VAL A 811 -15.50 9.69 12.91
C VAL A 811 -14.95 9.15 14.24
N PRO A 812 -15.21 7.87 14.60
CA PRO A 812 -14.61 7.23 15.78
C PRO A 812 -13.08 7.31 15.75
N ARG A 813 -12.42 7.46 16.91
CA ARG A 813 -11.00 7.86 16.97
C ARG A 813 -10.08 6.86 16.27
N GLU A 814 -10.41 5.59 16.36
CA GLU A 814 -9.76 4.43 15.77
C GLU A 814 -10.09 4.24 14.27
N ARG A 815 -11.16 4.84 13.76
CA ARG A 815 -11.50 4.85 12.32
C ARG A 815 -11.03 6.11 11.59
N ARG A 816 -10.32 7.05 12.25
CA ARG A 816 -9.92 8.34 11.66
C ARG A 816 -8.75 8.20 10.69
N GLY A 817 -8.88 8.86 9.54
CA GLY A 817 -7.81 8.93 8.54
C GLY A 817 -7.66 7.67 7.72
N GLU A 818 -8.68 6.80 7.72
CA GLU A 818 -8.78 5.69 6.79
C GLU A 818 -8.95 6.21 5.36
N ALA A 819 -8.27 5.55 4.43
CA ALA A 819 -8.26 5.84 3.01
C ALA A 819 -7.85 4.61 2.21
N TYR A 820 -8.11 4.64 0.91
CA TYR A 820 -7.35 3.86 -0.05
C TYR A 820 -6.08 4.60 -0.47
N MET A 821 -5.01 3.86 -0.72
CA MET A 821 -3.78 4.40 -1.30
C MET A 821 -3.27 3.50 -2.44
N ARG A 822 -2.86 4.16 -3.53
CA ARG A 822 -2.01 3.61 -4.57
C ARG A 822 -0.59 4.15 -4.42
N ASP A 823 0.39 3.25 -4.39
CA ASP A 823 1.80 3.62 -4.36
C ASP A 823 2.41 3.84 -5.75
N ALA A 824 3.65 4.34 -5.79
CA ALA A 824 4.35 4.62 -7.03
C ALA A 824 4.86 3.37 -7.78
N THR A 825 4.62 2.16 -7.28
CA THR A 825 4.77 0.90 -8.04
C THR A 825 3.47 0.52 -8.77
N GLY A 826 2.32 1.02 -8.29
CA GLY A 826 1.00 0.72 -8.81
C GLY A 826 0.19 -0.23 -7.93
N THR A 827 0.75 -0.68 -6.80
CA THR A 827 0.03 -1.46 -5.78
C THR A 827 -1.01 -0.57 -5.12
N ILE A 828 -2.19 -1.13 -4.83
CA ILE A 828 -3.33 -0.46 -4.21
C ILE A 828 -3.69 -1.22 -2.92
N GLY A 829 -4.05 -0.51 -1.86
CA GLY A 829 -4.51 -1.11 -0.59
C GLY A 829 -5.19 -0.10 0.34
N ARG A 830 -5.81 -0.59 1.42
CA ARG A 830 -6.40 0.26 2.48
C ARG A 830 -5.31 0.71 3.46
N ILE A 831 -5.41 1.94 3.96
CA ILE A 831 -4.47 2.56 4.91
C ILE A 831 -5.20 3.35 5.99
N ARG A 832 -4.58 3.46 7.19
CA ARG A 832 -4.99 4.40 8.25
C ARG A 832 -3.87 5.39 8.53
N THR A 833 -4.06 6.64 8.09
CA THR A 833 -3.09 7.74 8.24
C THR A 833 -2.72 7.99 9.71
N LEU A 834 -1.42 7.98 10.03
CA LEU A 834 -0.93 8.10 11.41
C LEU A 834 -0.60 9.54 11.78
N LEU A 835 -1.25 10.05 12.84
CA LEU A 835 -0.94 11.37 13.39
C LEU A 835 0.52 11.47 13.89
N PRO A 836 1.16 12.65 13.79
CA PRO A 836 2.57 12.83 14.19
C PRO A 836 2.92 12.31 15.60
N ALA A 837 4.15 11.82 15.76
CA ALA A 837 4.68 11.36 17.05
C ALA A 837 4.84 12.50 18.08
N ALA A 838 5.23 13.70 17.63
CA ALA A 838 5.42 14.88 18.46
C ALA A 838 4.06 15.52 18.86
N ALA A 839 3.87 15.77 20.16
CA ALA A 839 2.58 16.22 20.71
C ALA A 839 2.05 17.53 20.09
N ALA A 840 2.91 18.55 19.91
CA ALA A 840 2.50 19.83 19.32
C ALA A 840 2.02 19.68 17.86
N SER A 841 2.77 18.96 17.01
CA SER A 841 2.34 18.67 15.64
C SER A 841 1.11 17.75 15.60
N ARG A 842 0.92 16.85 16.58
CA ARG A 842 -0.30 16.03 16.68
C ARG A 842 -1.53 16.89 16.98
N GLU A 843 -1.41 17.83 17.91
CA GLU A 843 -2.50 18.73 18.27
C GLU A 843 -2.87 19.66 17.11
N ALA A 844 -1.88 20.26 16.44
CA ALA A 844 -2.12 21.14 15.28
C ALA A 844 -2.50 20.37 13.99
N ALA A 845 -2.23 19.06 13.90
CA ALA A 845 -2.75 18.20 12.84
C ALA A 845 -4.25 17.93 13.02
N SER A 846 -4.72 17.80 14.27
CA SER A 846 -6.10 17.46 14.60
C SER A 846 -7.08 18.56 14.19
N THR A 847 -7.75 18.35 13.05
CA THR A 847 -8.78 19.25 12.50
C THR A 847 -10.11 19.24 13.25
N THR A 848 -10.27 18.40 14.29
CA THR A 848 -11.48 18.41 15.14
C THR A 848 -11.58 19.76 15.87
N PRO A 849 -12.67 20.53 15.68
CA PRO A 849 -12.85 21.80 16.38
C PRO A 849 -12.81 21.57 17.90
N LYS A 850 -12.01 22.37 18.61
CA LYS A 850 -12.10 22.41 20.08
C LYS A 850 -13.49 22.92 20.44
N ALA A 851 -14.30 22.07 21.08
CA ALA A 851 -15.59 22.48 21.62
C ALA A 851 -15.37 23.72 22.48
N GLY A 852 -16.19 24.76 22.23
CA GLY A 852 -15.84 26.13 22.60
C GLY A 852 -15.49 26.28 24.09
N VAL A 853 -14.30 26.80 24.37
CA VAL A 853 -13.98 27.31 25.71
C VAL A 853 -14.86 28.54 25.93
N THR A 854 -15.95 28.34 26.66
CA THR A 854 -16.74 29.44 27.21
C THR A 854 -15.86 30.20 28.19
N HIS A 855 -15.43 31.39 27.80
CA HIS A 855 -14.87 32.37 28.72
C HIS A 855 -15.99 32.90 29.61
N GLU A 856 -16.10 32.34 30.80
CA GLU A 856 -16.62 33.04 32.00
C GLU A 856 -15.51 33.89 32.64
#